data_AF-A0A7M3ML00-F1
#
_entry.id   AF-A0A7M3ML00-F1
#
_cell.length_a   1.000
_cell.length_b   1.000
_cell.length_c   1.000
_cell.angle_alpha   90.00
_cell.angle_beta   90.00
_cell.angle_gamma   90.00
#
_symmetry.space_group_name_H-M   'P 1'
#
loop_
_entity.id
_entity.type
_entity.pdbx_description
1 polymer ?
#
loop_
_entity_poly.entity_id
_entity_poly.type
_entity_poly.pdbx_seq_one_letter_code
_entity_poly.pdbx_strand_id
1 'polypeptide(L)'
;MFDDLVVAIDGPAGSGKSSVARLVAEGVGLRHVDTGALYRAAALACLQAEVPLDDPTACAEAVARARIERRGDRTFLDGVDVEEEIRGDAVTAAVSSVSAHPEVREQLLYTQRDQLAAGGGVMEGRDIGTVVAPEADVKVYLTASVEERARRRAGQLGREDVDVLAALIAERDARDGSRAIAPMRPAEDAWVLDTTSAELDEVVAAVIARIHEVVAGVDHEHEEVPADPLAARRSLPRVAIVGRPNVGKSTLVNRIIGTRVVIVEERPGVTRDRTEHLAEWNGRPFVVVDTGGWEHRAEGMAARIVAQAEAAVASADLVLFVVDGTVGALEDDERYARLLRRSGVPTQLVANKIDGEKQEPLVHELYTLGLGEPIGISARHGRAVGDLLDLVVAALPEEPVEIPDESTVPRVAIVGKPNVGKSSLFNRVLGEERSIVDPVPHTTRDSVDTMLELDGAPWVFVDTAGMRRHYRRGEDTELYSVDRTRAAIEHADLVLFVIDASEPLGEQDQRLAALLREAGRGVVLVCNKWDLVDEQRRDDLERELDRLLSFAAWAPRVNISAETGRGVRRLVPQLQTVWDNYRRRVPTRELNALLDEVVARHAPPRRGNKQLKLRYATQAEVAPPRFVLFTNGRLPDGYLRYLERSLRERYDFTGVPLMLDDRPPTPHRRRGRRPVRGRQR
;
A
#
# COMPACT_ATOMS: atom_id res chain seq x y z
N MET A 1 7.24 -18.23 -17.53
CA MET A 1 6.79 -17.65 -16.23
C MET A 1 5.44 -16.99 -16.41
N PHE A 2 5.16 -16.44 -17.60
CA PHE A 2 3.87 -15.83 -17.95
C PHE A 2 2.92 -16.78 -18.69
N ASP A 3 3.27 -18.06 -18.87
CA ASP A 3 2.69 -18.98 -19.88
C ASP A 3 1.15 -19.19 -19.80
N ASP A 4 0.45 -18.65 -18.79
CA ASP A 4 -1.02 -18.67 -18.64
C ASP A 4 -1.63 -17.30 -18.23
N LEU A 5 -0.85 -16.19 -18.23
CA LEU A 5 -1.31 -14.87 -17.77
C LEU A 5 -2.27 -14.21 -18.77
N VAL A 6 -3.37 -13.65 -18.27
CA VAL A 6 -4.33 -12.85 -19.04
C VAL A 6 -4.20 -11.37 -18.69
N VAL A 7 -3.89 -10.55 -19.70
CA VAL A 7 -3.79 -9.09 -19.57
C VAL A 7 -4.87 -8.43 -20.44
N ALA A 8 -5.74 -7.66 -19.83
CA ALA A 8 -6.76 -6.86 -20.51
C ALA A 8 -6.28 -5.40 -20.66
N ILE A 9 -6.27 -4.88 -21.89
CA ILE A 9 -5.94 -3.48 -22.19
C ILE A 9 -7.12 -2.82 -22.90
N ASP A 10 -7.86 -2.01 -22.15
CA ASP A 10 -9.02 -1.27 -22.62
C ASP A 10 -8.72 0.21 -22.84
N GLY A 11 -9.62 0.90 -23.54
CA GLY A 11 -9.59 2.35 -23.66
C GLY A 11 -10.34 2.88 -24.89
N PRO A 12 -10.53 4.20 -25.00
CA PRO A 12 -11.24 4.83 -26.10
C PRO A 12 -10.45 4.77 -27.43
N ALA A 13 -11.07 5.19 -28.52
CA ALA A 13 -10.39 5.22 -29.82
C ALA A 13 -9.22 6.22 -29.80
N GLY A 14 -8.05 5.83 -30.32
CA GLY A 14 -6.87 6.70 -30.39
C GLY A 14 -6.03 6.77 -29.12
N SER A 15 -6.39 6.05 -28.05
CA SER A 15 -5.59 5.99 -26.79
C SER A 15 -4.26 5.24 -26.93
N GLY A 16 -3.98 4.61 -28.07
CA GLY A 16 -2.74 3.85 -28.29
C GLY A 16 -2.80 2.36 -27.92
N LYS A 17 -3.95 1.86 -27.45
CA LYS A 17 -4.15 0.45 -27.03
C LYS A 17 -3.55 -0.61 -27.95
N SER A 18 -3.77 -0.55 -29.26
CA SER A 18 -3.28 -1.57 -30.20
C SER A 18 -1.77 -1.59 -30.33
N SER A 19 -1.15 -0.41 -30.25
CA SER A 19 0.30 -0.29 -30.25
C SER A 19 0.88 -0.80 -28.93
N VAL A 20 0.27 -0.42 -27.80
CA VAL A 20 0.71 -0.82 -26.47
C VAL A 20 0.55 -2.33 -26.28
N ALA A 21 -0.62 -2.90 -26.55
CA ALA A 21 -0.91 -4.32 -26.36
C ALA A 21 0.01 -5.24 -27.15
N ARG A 22 0.29 -4.88 -28.42
CA ARG A 22 1.23 -5.62 -29.26
C ARG A 22 2.66 -5.61 -28.68
N LEU A 23 3.15 -4.44 -28.29
CA LEU A 23 4.52 -4.30 -27.76
C LEU A 23 4.66 -4.91 -26.36
N VAL A 24 3.63 -4.81 -25.52
CA VAL A 24 3.56 -5.50 -24.23
C VAL A 24 3.61 -7.01 -24.43
N ALA A 25 2.76 -7.55 -25.32
CA ALA A 25 2.74 -8.98 -25.64
C ALA A 25 4.11 -9.49 -26.11
N GLU A 26 4.78 -8.74 -26.99
CA GLU A 26 6.14 -9.04 -27.43
C GLU A 26 7.14 -8.99 -26.26
N GLY A 27 7.05 -7.97 -25.41
CA GLY A 27 7.94 -7.75 -24.27
C GLY A 27 7.87 -8.83 -23.18
N VAL A 28 6.66 -9.36 -22.91
CA VAL A 28 6.46 -10.43 -21.91
C VAL A 28 6.41 -11.84 -22.54
N GLY A 29 6.45 -11.95 -23.86
CA GLY A 29 6.42 -13.23 -24.59
C GLY A 29 5.05 -13.91 -24.58
N LEU A 30 3.97 -13.13 -24.55
CA LEU A 30 2.58 -13.59 -24.64
C LEU A 30 2.00 -13.41 -26.04
N ARG A 31 0.87 -14.07 -26.31
CA ARG A 31 0.12 -13.86 -27.55
C ARG A 31 -0.62 -12.53 -27.49
N HIS A 32 -0.55 -11.75 -28.57
CA HIS A 32 -1.40 -10.59 -28.77
C HIS A 32 -2.75 -10.99 -29.38
N VAL A 33 -3.85 -10.50 -28.82
CA VAL A 33 -5.22 -10.78 -29.28
C VAL A 33 -5.93 -9.45 -29.55
N ASP A 34 -5.95 -9.06 -30.83
CA ASP A 34 -6.67 -7.88 -31.30
C ASP A 34 -8.15 -8.23 -31.56
N THR A 35 -9.00 -7.86 -30.60
CA THR A 35 -10.45 -8.06 -30.71
C THR A 35 -11.10 -7.13 -31.73
N GLY A 36 -10.47 -5.99 -32.04
CA GLY A 36 -10.95 -5.06 -33.06
C GLY A 36 -10.95 -5.70 -34.45
N ALA A 37 -9.99 -6.57 -34.75
CA ALA A 37 -9.98 -7.37 -35.97
C ALA A 37 -11.20 -8.32 -36.07
N LEU A 38 -11.65 -8.91 -34.96
CA LEU A 38 -12.84 -9.77 -34.95
C LEU A 38 -14.11 -8.99 -35.28
N TYR A 39 -14.28 -7.81 -34.67
CA TYR A 39 -15.41 -6.94 -34.99
C TYR A 39 -15.38 -6.42 -36.43
N ARG A 40 -14.18 -6.17 -36.98
CA ARG A 40 -14.03 -5.80 -38.39
C ARG A 40 -14.34 -6.96 -39.33
N ALA A 41 -13.94 -8.18 -38.98
CA ALA A 41 -14.31 -9.39 -39.73
C ALA A 41 -15.83 -9.64 -39.69
N ALA A 42 -16.47 -9.39 -38.54
CA ALA A 42 -17.93 -9.45 -38.43
C ALA A 42 -18.63 -8.40 -39.31
N ALA A 43 -18.10 -7.18 -39.37
CA ALA A 43 -18.61 -6.14 -40.26
C ALA A 43 -18.40 -6.51 -41.74
N LEU A 44 -17.25 -7.10 -42.09
CA LEU A 44 -17.00 -7.61 -43.43
C LEU A 44 -17.97 -8.73 -43.80
N ALA A 45 -18.26 -9.67 -42.88
CA ALA A 45 -19.25 -10.72 -43.08
C ALA A 45 -20.64 -10.16 -43.39
N CYS A 46 -21.06 -9.11 -42.65
CA CYS A 46 -22.33 -8.43 -42.91
C CYS A 46 -22.35 -7.76 -44.29
N LEU A 47 -21.25 -7.12 -44.69
CA LEU A 47 -21.11 -6.49 -46.00
C LEU A 47 -21.15 -7.52 -47.14
N GLN A 48 -20.45 -8.65 -47.00
CA GLN A 48 -20.43 -9.74 -47.99
C GLN A 48 -21.77 -10.46 -48.11
N ALA A 49 -22.55 -10.51 -47.02
CA ALA A 49 -23.91 -11.03 -47.01
C ALA A 49 -24.96 -10.03 -47.49
N GLU A 50 -24.55 -8.79 -47.81
CA GLU A 50 -25.42 -7.68 -48.26
C GLU A 50 -26.59 -7.41 -47.29
N VAL A 51 -26.37 -7.60 -45.97
CA VAL A 51 -27.41 -7.35 -44.95
C VAL A 51 -27.45 -5.88 -44.52
N PRO A 52 -28.64 -5.34 -44.17
CA PRO A 52 -28.74 -4.00 -43.58
C PRO A 52 -27.97 -3.91 -42.24
N LEU A 53 -27.02 -2.98 -42.15
CA LEU A 53 -26.14 -2.84 -40.97
C LEU A 53 -26.85 -2.28 -39.73
N ASP A 54 -28.06 -1.76 -39.90
CA ASP A 54 -28.93 -1.25 -38.85
C ASP A 54 -29.89 -2.33 -38.31
N ASP A 55 -29.97 -3.50 -38.94
CA ASP A 55 -30.75 -4.65 -38.47
C ASP A 55 -29.90 -5.56 -37.58
N PRO A 56 -30.13 -5.58 -36.25
CA PRO A 56 -29.33 -6.37 -35.31
C PRO A 56 -29.45 -7.88 -35.56
N THR A 57 -30.64 -8.35 -35.96
CA THR A 57 -30.91 -9.79 -36.16
C THR A 57 -30.25 -10.28 -37.43
N ALA A 58 -30.39 -9.54 -38.53
CA ALA A 58 -29.75 -9.89 -39.80
C ALA A 58 -28.22 -9.87 -39.70
N CYS A 59 -27.66 -8.88 -38.97
CA CYS A 59 -26.22 -8.82 -38.71
C CYS A 59 -25.75 -10.01 -37.86
N ALA A 60 -26.46 -10.35 -36.79
CA ALA A 60 -26.10 -11.49 -35.93
C ALA A 60 -26.18 -12.82 -36.68
N GLU A 61 -27.19 -13.04 -37.53
CA GLU A 61 -27.29 -14.23 -38.38
C GLU A 61 -26.14 -14.32 -39.39
N ALA A 62 -25.77 -13.21 -40.03
CA ALA A 62 -24.65 -13.17 -40.97
C ALA A 62 -23.33 -13.53 -40.26
N VAL A 63 -23.09 -12.98 -39.07
CA VAL A 63 -21.91 -13.27 -38.25
C VAL A 63 -21.90 -14.72 -37.76
N ALA A 64 -23.05 -15.25 -37.33
CA ALA A 64 -23.16 -16.64 -36.87
C ALA A 64 -22.91 -17.68 -37.99
N ARG A 65 -23.24 -17.33 -39.25
CA ARG A 65 -22.94 -18.19 -40.41
C ARG A 65 -21.49 -18.10 -40.84
N ALA A 66 -20.81 -17.00 -40.53
CA ALA A 66 -19.43 -16.76 -40.90
C ALA A 66 -18.46 -17.40 -39.89
N ARG A 67 -17.45 -18.12 -40.40
CA ARG A 67 -16.39 -18.68 -39.57
C ARG A 67 -15.23 -17.70 -39.45
N ILE A 68 -15.20 -16.95 -38.35
CA ILE A 68 -14.13 -15.99 -38.04
C ILE A 68 -13.05 -16.66 -37.20
N GLU A 69 -11.82 -16.72 -37.71
CA GLU A 69 -10.67 -17.28 -37.01
C GLU A 69 -9.49 -16.32 -37.01
N ARG A 70 -8.69 -16.35 -35.95
CA ARG A 70 -7.38 -15.70 -35.93
C ARG A 70 -6.26 -16.70 -35.79
N ARG A 71 -5.23 -16.55 -36.62
CA ARG A 71 -4.02 -17.38 -36.59
C ARG A 71 -2.80 -16.47 -36.54
N GLY A 72 -2.24 -16.32 -35.33
CA GLY A 72 -1.21 -15.31 -35.07
C GLY A 72 -1.78 -13.90 -35.26
N ASP A 73 -1.12 -13.11 -36.11
CA ASP A 73 -1.52 -11.74 -36.44
C ASP A 73 -2.44 -11.63 -37.66
N ARG A 74 -3.01 -12.74 -38.15
CA ARG A 74 -3.88 -12.74 -39.33
C ARG A 74 -5.28 -13.23 -39.03
N THR A 75 -6.24 -12.60 -39.70
CA THR A 75 -7.68 -12.85 -39.57
C THR A 75 -8.20 -13.56 -40.81
N PHE A 76 -8.93 -14.65 -40.57
CA PHE A 76 -9.54 -15.47 -41.60
C PHE A 76 -11.06 -15.43 -41.49
N LEU A 77 -11.74 -15.23 -42.62
CA LEU A 77 -13.19 -15.30 -42.75
C LEU A 77 -13.51 -16.47 -43.69
N ASP A 78 -14.21 -17.49 -43.19
CA ASP A 78 -14.52 -18.72 -43.94
C ASP A 78 -13.28 -19.41 -44.54
N GLY A 79 -12.15 -19.29 -43.84
CA GLY A 79 -10.86 -19.84 -44.25
C GLY A 79 -10.07 -19.00 -45.25
N VAL A 80 -10.60 -17.85 -45.68
CA VAL A 80 -9.90 -16.87 -46.54
C VAL A 80 -9.21 -15.83 -45.67
N ASP A 81 -7.94 -15.54 -45.96
CA ASP A 81 -7.18 -14.48 -45.30
C ASP A 81 -7.72 -13.11 -45.72
N VAL A 82 -8.32 -12.39 -44.77
CA VAL A 82 -8.99 -11.09 -45.00
C VAL A 82 -8.28 -9.94 -44.30
N GLU A 83 -7.03 -10.14 -43.87
CA GLU A 83 -6.30 -9.18 -43.02
C GLU A 83 -6.22 -7.76 -43.65
N GLU A 84 -6.01 -7.66 -44.96
CA GLU A 84 -6.00 -6.36 -45.66
C GLU A 84 -7.42 -5.80 -45.86
N GLU A 85 -8.39 -6.66 -46.18
CA GLU A 85 -9.77 -6.28 -46.49
C GLU A 85 -10.49 -5.71 -45.26
N ILE A 86 -10.26 -6.29 -44.08
CA ILE A 86 -10.84 -5.81 -42.82
C ILE A 86 -10.34 -4.40 -42.42
N ARG A 87 -9.24 -3.94 -43.01
CA ARG A 87 -8.68 -2.58 -42.79
C ARG A 87 -9.14 -1.57 -43.84
N GLY A 88 -9.93 -1.99 -44.83
CA GLY A 88 -10.47 -1.11 -45.85
C GLY A 88 -11.46 -0.07 -45.31
N ASP A 89 -11.68 0.98 -46.11
CA ASP A 89 -12.56 2.10 -45.74
C ASP A 89 -14.02 1.66 -45.53
N ALA A 90 -14.52 0.74 -46.36
CA ALA A 90 -15.88 0.21 -46.25
C ALA A 90 -16.12 -0.48 -44.90
N VAL A 91 -15.18 -1.33 -44.46
CA VAL A 91 -15.25 -2.02 -43.17
C VAL A 91 -15.07 -1.04 -42.02
N THR A 92 -14.16 -0.07 -42.16
CA THR A 92 -13.94 0.99 -41.16
C THR A 92 -15.20 1.83 -40.93
N ALA A 93 -15.97 2.10 -41.99
CA ALA A 93 -17.26 2.79 -41.88
C ALA A 93 -18.35 1.90 -41.24
N ALA A 94 -18.38 0.61 -41.57
CA ALA A 94 -19.41 -0.33 -41.12
C ALA A 94 -19.25 -0.80 -39.67
N VAL A 95 -18.02 -0.95 -39.17
CA VAL A 95 -17.72 -1.61 -37.88
C VAL A 95 -18.41 -0.95 -36.68
N SER A 96 -18.63 0.37 -36.72
CA SER A 96 -19.27 1.08 -35.61
C SER A 96 -20.75 0.74 -35.47
N SER A 97 -21.47 0.54 -36.58
CA SER A 97 -22.88 0.15 -36.57
C SER A 97 -23.01 -1.31 -36.13
N VAL A 98 -22.22 -2.20 -36.72
CA VAL A 98 -22.28 -3.64 -36.43
C VAL A 98 -21.88 -3.95 -34.99
N SER A 99 -20.84 -3.30 -34.45
CA SER A 99 -20.40 -3.52 -33.05
C SER A 99 -21.30 -2.86 -31.99
N ALA A 100 -22.30 -2.08 -32.40
CA ALA A 100 -23.30 -1.52 -31.49
C ALA A 100 -24.42 -2.52 -31.15
N HIS A 101 -24.63 -3.55 -31.98
CA HIS A 101 -25.68 -4.54 -31.82
C HIS A 101 -25.31 -5.58 -30.74
N PRO A 102 -26.10 -5.71 -29.65
CA PRO A 102 -25.84 -6.68 -28.59
C PRO A 102 -25.75 -8.13 -29.09
N GLU A 103 -26.60 -8.51 -30.03
CA GLU A 103 -26.69 -9.85 -30.60
C GLU A 103 -25.38 -10.24 -31.32
N VAL A 104 -24.76 -9.28 -32.03
CA VAL A 104 -23.46 -9.49 -32.68
C VAL A 104 -22.34 -9.65 -31.63
N ARG A 105 -22.37 -8.86 -30.56
CA ARG A 105 -21.38 -8.95 -29.47
C ARG A 105 -21.47 -10.29 -28.75
N GLU A 106 -22.68 -10.78 -28.50
CA GLU A 106 -22.92 -12.09 -27.88
C GLU A 106 -22.34 -13.23 -28.71
N GLN A 107 -22.50 -13.19 -30.05
CA GLN A 107 -21.90 -14.19 -30.94
C GLN A 107 -20.36 -14.19 -30.86
N LEU A 108 -19.73 -13.00 -30.82
CA LEU A 108 -18.27 -12.89 -30.80
C LEU A 108 -17.66 -13.20 -29.43
N LEU A 109 -18.42 -13.08 -28.34
CA LEU A 109 -17.94 -13.32 -26.97
C LEU A 109 -17.38 -14.74 -26.80
N TYR A 110 -18.03 -15.74 -27.40
CA TYR A 110 -17.54 -17.11 -27.36
C TYR A 110 -16.18 -17.24 -28.04
N THR A 111 -16.02 -16.70 -29.25
CA THR A 111 -14.75 -16.71 -30.00
C THR A 111 -13.64 -15.99 -29.26
N GLN A 112 -13.94 -14.88 -28.59
CA GLN A 112 -12.97 -14.12 -27.80
C GLN A 112 -12.48 -14.91 -26.57
N ARG A 113 -13.40 -15.58 -25.85
CA ARG A 113 -13.06 -16.40 -24.69
C ARG A 113 -12.29 -17.67 -25.06
N ASP A 114 -12.64 -18.31 -26.17
CA ASP A 114 -11.89 -19.46 -26.68
C ASP A 114 -10.44 -19.10 -27.03
N GLN A 115 -10.21 -17.89 -27.56
CA GLN A 115 -8.85 -17.38 -27.83
C GLN A 115 -8.00 -17.17 -26.57
N LEU A 116 -8.63 -16.93 -25.41
CA LEU A 116 -7.95 -16.78 -24.11
C LEU A 116 -7.60 -18.12 -23.45
N ALA A 117 -8.44 -19.16 -23.62
CA ALA A 117 -8.24 -20.47 -23.01
C ALA A 117 -6.98 -21.22 -23.51
N ALA A 118 -6.33 -20.72 -24.56
CA ALA A 118 -5.18 -21.32 -25.22
C ALA A 118 -3.81 -20.79 -24.72
N GLY A 119 -3.61 -20.66 -23.40
CA GLY A 119 -2.31 -20.37 -22.76
C GLY A 119 -2.00 -18.89 -22.51
N GLY A 120 -2.97 -18.13 -22.01
CA GLY A 120 -2.80 -16.71 -21.67
C GLY A 120 -2.61 -15.78 -22.88
N GLY A 121 -2.67 -14.48 -22.66
CA GLY A 121 -2.53 -13.49 -23.73
C GLY A 121 -2.79 -12.04 -23.29
N VAL A 122 -2.33 -11.10 -24.12
CA VAL A 122 -2.65 -9.68 -23.99
C VAL A 122 -3.78 -9.36 -24.97
N MET A 123 -4.97 -9.10 -24.42
CA MET A 123 -6.15 -8.72 -25.18
C MET A 123 -6.35 -7.22 -25.16
N GLU A 124 -6.64 -6.64 -26.32
CA GLU A 124 -7.03 -5.24 -26.42
C GLU A 124 -8.49 -5.06 -26.81
N GLY A 125 -9.13 -3.99 -26.34
CA GLY A 125 -10.52 -3.69 -26.69
C GLY A 125 -11.08 -2.43 -26.05
N ARG A 126 -12.39 -2.42 -25.82
CA ARG A 126 -13.11 -1.34 -25.13
C ARG A 126 -13.76 -1.81 -23.82
N ASP A 127 -13.99 -3.11 -23.68
CA ASP A 127 -14.75 -3.77 -22.63
C ASP A 127 -14.16 -5.15 -22.30
N ILE A 128 -12.85 -5.34 -22.49
CA ILE A 128 -12.18 -6.61 -22.21
C ILE A 128 -12.26 -6.92 -20.72
N GLY A 129 -11.78 -6.02 -19.87
CA GLY A 129 -11.72 -6.20 -18.41
C GLY A 129 -13.08 -6.19 -17.73
N THR A 130 -14.14 -5.72 -18.40
CA THR A 130 -15.50 -5.68 -17.84
C THR A 130 -16.40 -6.83 -18.31
N VAL A 131 -16.23 -7.30 -19.55
CA VAL A 131 -17.16 -8.26 -20.17
C VAL A 131 -16.47 -9.55 -20.62
N VAL A 132 -15.33 -9.42 -21.30
CA VAL A 132 -14.70 -10.56 -21.98
C VAL A 132 -13.85 -11.39 -21.02
N ALA A 133 -13.01 -10.73 -20.24
CA ALA A 133 -12.09 -11.28 -19.26
C ALA A 133 -12.18 -10.51 -17.92
N PRO A 134 -13.32 -10.61 -17.20
CA PRO A 134 -13.48 -10.00 -15.88
C PRO A 134 -12.57 -10.60 -14.81
N GLU A 135 -11.97 -11.76 -15.06
CA GLU A 135 -11.01 -12.41 -14.17
C GLU A 135 -9.56 -12.28 -14.69
N ALA A 136 -9.29 -11.31 -15.56
CA ALA A 136 -7.93 -11.08 -16.06
C ALA A 136 -6.97 -10.73 -14.92
N ASP A 137 -5.78 -11.32 -14.92
CA ASP A 137 -4.76 -11.10 -13.89
C ASP A 137 -4.30 -9.64 -13.83
N VAL A 138 -4.29 -8.95 -14.97
CA VAL A 138 -3.95 -7.53 -15.07
C VAL A 138 -4.96 -6.83 -15.96
N LYS A 139 -5.61 -5.78 -15.46
CA LYS A 139 -6.52 -4.92 -16.22
C LYS A 139 -5.97 -3.51 -16.29
N VAL A 140 -5.78 -3.01 -17.51
CA VAL A 140 -5.27 -1.67 -17.79
C VAL A 140 -6.31 -0.92 -18.61
N TYR A 141 -6.65 0.29 -18.19
CA TYR A 141 -7.54 1.17 -18.94
C TYR A 141 -6.77 2.41 -19.39
N LEU A 142 -6.39 2.47 -20.67
CA LEU A 142 -5.65 3.58 -21.25
C LEU A 142 -6.59 4.75 -21.53
N THR A 143 -6.24 5.93 -21.02
CA THR A 143 -6.94 7.19 -21.32
C THR A 143 -6.02 8.17 -22.03
N ALA A 144 -6.61 9.16 -22.70
CA ALA A 144 -5.91 10.33 -23.23
C ALA A 144 -6.93 11.42 -23.57
N SER A 145 -6.49 12.68 -23.55
CA SER A 145 -7.34 13.81 -23.98
C SER A 145 -7.86 13.61 -25.40
N VAL A 146 -9.05 14.13 -25.68
CA VAL A 146 -9.69 14.03 -27.01
C VAL A 146 -8.79 14.65 -28.07
N GLU A 147 -8.17 15.78 -27.75
CA GLU A 147 -7.28 16.55 -28.62
C GLU A 147 -6.03 15.75 -28.98
N GLU A 148 -5.43 15.06 -28.02
CA GLU A 148 -4.25 14.24 -28.26
C GLU A 148 -4.60 13.00 -29.09
N ARG A 149 -5.72 12.36 -28.79
CA ARG A 149 -6.21 11.21 -29.59
C ARG A 149 -6.53 11.62 -31.02
N ALA A 150 -7.10 12.82 -31.20
CA ALA A 150 -7.34 13.40 -32.52
C ALA A 150 -6.02 13.68 -33.25
N ARG A 151 -5.02 14.27 -32.58
CA ARG A 151 -3.69 14.53 -33.17
C ARG A 151 -2.99 13.24 -33.62
N ARG A 152 -2.97 12.21 -32.77
CA ARG A 152 -2.43 10.88 -33.11
C ARG A 152 -3.15 10.26 -34.30
N ARG A 153 -4.48 10.36 -34.33
CA ARG A 153 -5.31 9.81 -35.41
C ARG A 153 -5.15 10.58 -36.72
N ALA A 154 -5.00 11.90 -36.66
CA ALA A 154 -4.71 12.76 -37.80
C ALA A 154 -3.37 12.37 -38.44
N GLY A 155 -2.34 12.15 -37.62
CA GLY A 155 -1.03 11.66 -38.08
C GLY A 155 -1.10 10.29 -38.77
N GLN A 156 -1.91 9.35 -38.25
CA GLN A 156 -2.11 8.03 -38.88
C GLN A 156 -2.83 8.11 -40.24
N LEU A 157 -3.76 9.04 -40.39
CA LEU A 157 -4.57 9.20 -41.59
C LEU A 157 -3.98 10.20 -42.58
N GLY A 158 -2.86 10.85 -42.23
CA GLY A 158 -2.27 11.92 -43.03
C GLY A 158 -3.19 13.14 -43.20
N ARG A 159 -4.03 13.44 -42.21
CA ARG A 159 -4.92 14.61 -42.23
C ARG A 159 -4.43 15.74 -41.33
N GLU A 160 -4.81 16.97 -41.64
CA GLU A 160 -4.41 18.17 -40.89
C GLU A 160 -5.54 18.79 -40.04
N ASP A 161 -6.78 18.32 -40.21
CA ASP A 161 -7.99 18.85 -39.57
C ASP A 161 -8.27 18.20 -38.19
N VAL A 162 -7.36 18.45 -37.25
CA VAL A 162 -7.40 17.87 -35.89
C VAL A 162 -8.69 18.23 -35.13
N ASP A 163 -9.20 19.46 -35.26
CA ASP A 163 -10.39 19.92 -34.52
C ASP A 163 -11.67 19.20 -34.94
N VAL A 164 -11.83 18.94 -36.24
CA VAL A 164 -12.97 18.18 -36.78
C VAL A 164 -12.90 16.74 -36.29
N LEU A 165 -11.69 16.17 -36.29
CA LEU A 165 -11.47 14.80 -35.81
C LEU A 165 -11.69 14.67 -34.31
N ALA A 166 -11.32 15.69 -33.52
CA ALA A 166 -11.60 15.76 -32.08
C ALA A 166 -13.11 15.77 -31.80
N ALA A 167 -13.89 16.59 -32.52
CA ALA A 167 -15.34 16.62 -32.37
C ALA A 167 -15.99 15.26 -32.68
N LEU A 168 -15.57 14.60 -33.78
CA LEU A 168 -16.05 13.27 -34.16
C LEU A 168 -15.68 12.19 -33.13
N ILE A 169 -14.48 12.28 -32.54
CA ILE A 169 -14.03 11.37 -31.48
C ILE A 169 -14.85 11.57 -30.20
N ALA A 170 -15.08 12.82 -29.79
CA ALA A 170 -15.86 13.14 -28.59
C ALA A 170 -17.32 12.66 -28.71
N GLU A 171 -17.97 12.91 -29.85
CA GLU A 171 -19.33 12.45 -30.10
C GLU A 171 -19.43 10.92 -30.05
N ARG A 172 -18.42 10.24 -30.61
CA ARG A 172 -18.33 8.79 -30.57
C ARG A 172 -18.16 8.25 -29.15
N ASP A 173 -17.28 8.84 -28.36
CA ASP A 173 -17.02 8.38 -26.99
C ASP A 173 -18.25 8.61 -26.09
N ALA A 174 -18.97 9.72 -26.24
CA ALA A 174 -20.23 9.97 -25.55
C ALA A 174 -21.29 8.90 -25.89
N ARG A 175 -21.38 8.51 -27.16
CA ARG A 175 -22.27 7.43 -27.62
C ARG A 175 -21.85 6.07 -27.08
N ASP A 176 -20.55 5.79 -26.99
CA ASP A 176 -20.03 4.51 -26.50
C ASP A 176 -20.13 4.38 -24.97
N GLY A 177 -19.96 5.48 -24.24
CA GLY A 177 -20.09 5.51 -22.77
C GLY A 177 -21.54 5.40 -22.28
N SER A 178 -22.53 5.81 -23.08
CA SER A 178 -23.95 5.84 -22.70
C SER A 178 -24.76 4.61 -23.15
N ARG A 179 -24.11 3.57 -23.67
CA ARG A 179 -24.80 2.35 -24.14
C ARG A 179 -25.38 1.55 -22.97
N ALA A 180 -26.56 0.97 -23.18
CA ALA A 180 -27.23 0.14 -22.19
C ALA A 180 -26.50 -1.19 -21.88
N ILE A 181 -25.70 -1.68 -22.84
CA ILE A 181 -24.96 -2.95 -22.73
C ILE A 181 -23.48 -2.68 -23.05
N ALA A 182 -22.59 -3.17 -22.18
CA ALA A 182 -21.14 -2.98 -22.26
C ALA A 182 -20.73 -1.50 -22.49
N PRO A 183 -21.15 -0.56 -21.63
CA PRO A 183 -20.74 0.83 -21.74
C PRO A 183 -19.22 0.95 -21.68
N MET A 184 -18.65 1.89 -22.44
CA MET A 184 -17.22 2.17 -22.39
C MET A 184 -16.85 2.79 -21.03
N ARG A 185 -16.46 1.94 -20.08
CA ARG A 185 -16.00 2.31 -18.74
C ARG A 185 -14.87 1.38 -18.29
N PRO A 186 -13.93 1.87 -17.46
CA PRO A 186 -12.96 0.99 -16.80
C PRO A 186 -13.67 -0.06 -15.93
N ALA A 187 -13.05 -1.24 -15.79
CA ALA A 187 -13.45 -2.18 -14.74
C ALA A 187 -13.08 -1.61 -13.35
N GLU A 188 -13.77 -2.04 -12.30
CA GLU A 188 -13.59 -1.50 -10.94
C GLU A 188 -12.15 -1.66 -10.43
N ASP A 189 -11.49 -2.74 -10.83
CA ASP A 189 -10.11 -3.09 -10.49
C ASP A 189 -9.11 -2.78 -11.63
N ALA A 190 -9.53 -2.02 -12.65
CA ALA A 190 -8.63 -1.66 -13.75
C ALA A 190 -7.69 -0.51 -13.35
N TRP A 191 -6.40 -0.68 -13.62
CA TRP A 191 -5.42 0.39 -13.51
C TRP A 191 -5.62 1.41 -14.64
N VAL A 192 -6.14 2.58 -14.29
CA VAL A 192 -6.34 3.68 -15.25
C VAL A 192 -5.02 4.40 -15.51
N LEU A 193 -4.56 4.38 -16.75
CA LEU A 193 -3.31 4.98 -17.18
C LEU A 193 -3.56 6.10 -18.20
N ASP A 194 -3.30 7.35 -17.81
CA ASP A 194 -3.37 8.50 -18.72
C ASP A 194 -2.11 8.57 -19.60
N THR A 195 -2.32 8.54 -20.91
CA THR A 195 -1.27 8.55 -21.94
C THR A 195 -1.19 9.89 -22.68
N THR A 196 -1.90 10.94 -22.24
CA THR A 196 -2.00 12.24 -22.94
C THR A 196 -0.63 12.85 -23.29
N SER A 197 0.34 12.73 -22.38
CA SER A 197 1.68 13.31 -22.58
C SER A 197 2.79 12.25 -22.58
N ALA A 198 2.43 10.97 -22.68
CA ALA A 198 3.36 9.85 -22.59
C ALA A 198 3.74 9.33 -23.98
N GLU A 199 5.02 9.03 -24.17
CA GLU A 199 5.51 8.35 -25.37
C GLU A 199 5.14 6.85 -25.33
N LEU A 200 5.00 6.23 -26.51
CA LEU A 200 4.53 4.84 -26.61
C LEU A 200 5.39 3.85 -25.80
N ASP A 201 6.70 4.02 -25.83
CA ASP A 201 7.64 3.13 -25.13
C ASP A 201 7.52 3.26 -23.60
N GLU A 202 7.13 4.43 -23.09
CA GLU A 202 6.93 4.68 -21.65
C GLU A 202 5.68 3.96 -21.16
N VAL A 203 4.59 4.06 -21.93
CA VAL A 203 3.33 3.37 -21.64
C VAL A 203 3.53 1.86 -21.66
N VAL A 204 4.26 1.33 -22.65
CA VAL A 204 4.60 -0.10 -22.73
C VAL A 204 5.43 -0.55 -21.53
N ALA A 205 6.47 0.20 -21.18
CA ALA A 205 7.33 -0.13 -20.04
C ALA A 205 6.54 -0.13 -18.71
N ALA A 206 5.64 0.84 -18.53
CA ALA A 206 4.80 0.93 -17.34
C ALA A 206 3.84 -0.26 -17.22
N VAL A 207 3.21 -0.67 -18.32
CA VAL A 207 2.34 -1.87 -18.35
C VAL A 207 3.13 -3.16 -18.09
N ILE A 208 4.33 -3.32 -18.66
CA ILE A 208 5.20 -4.48 -18.40
C ILE A 208 5.64 -4.52 -16.93
N ALA A 209 5.98 -3.36 -16.34
CA ALA A 209 6.32 -3.28 -14.93
C ALA A 209 5.15 -3.72 -14.05
N ARG A 210 3.93 -3.23 -14.34
CA ARG A 210 2.71 -3.64 -13.64
C ARG A 210 2.47 -5.16 -13.73
N ILE A 211 2.67 -5.75 -14.91
CA ILE A 211 2.57 -7.21 -15.09
C ILE A 211 3.56 -7.95 -14.19
N HIS A 212 4.80 -7.47 -14.09
CA HIS A 212 5.80 -8.09 -13.22
C HIS A 212 5.48 -7.95 -11.73
N GLU A 213 4.87 -6.84 -11.30
CA GLU A 213 4.44 -6.62 -9.91
C GLU A 213 3.37 -7.62 -9.50
N VAL A 214 2.33 -7.79 -10.33
CA VAL A 214 1.24 -8.74 -10.08
C VAL A 214 1.79 -10.17 -10.02
N VAL A 215 2.68 -10.54 -10.95
CA VAL A 215 3.33 -11.86 -10.95
C VAL A 215 4.25 -12.07 -9.73
N ALA A 216 4.78 -10.99 -9.14
CA ALA A 216 5.59 -11.03 -7.94
C ALA A 216 4.77 -11.02 -6.64
N GLY A 217 3.45 -10.88 -6.70
CA GLY A 217 2.57 -10.80 -5.52
C GLY A 217 2.67 -9.48 -4.77
N VAL A 218 3.03 -8.40 -5.47
CA VAL A 218 3.07 -7.03 -4.91
C VAL A 218 1.75 -6.35 -5.29
N ASP A 219 0.76 -6.44 -4.41
CA ASP A 219 -0.50 -5.73 -4.56
C ASP A 219 -0.31 -4.25 -4.22
N HIS A 220 -0.58 -3.40 -5.20
CA HIS A 220 -0.86 -1.98 -4.98
C HIS A 220 -2.34 -1.79 -5.26
N GLU A 221 -3.13 -1.67 -4.19
CA GLU A 221 -4.38 -0.92 -4.23
C GLU A 221 -4.06 0.57 -4.37
N HIS A 222 -4.95 1.29 -5.02
CA HIS A 222 -4.75 2.61 -5.62
C HIS A 222 -4.10 3.65 -4.68
N GLU A 223 -3.05 4.32 -5.16
CA GLU A 223 -2.49 5.54 -4.55
C GLU A 223 -3.50 6.70 -4.69
N GLU A 224 -4.44 6.80 -3.76
CA GLU A 224 -4.93 8.09 -3.30
C GLU A 224 -4.18 8.46 -2.02
N VAL A 225 -3.66 9.68 -1.98
CA VAL A 225 -2.98 10.27 -0.82
C VAL A 225 -3.99 10.33 0.33
N PRO A 226 -3.75 9.70 1.50
CA PRO A 226 -4.76 9.69 2.55
C PRO A 226 -4.96 11.09 3.12
N ALA A 227 -6.23 11.41 3.37
CA ALA A 227 -6.63 12.45 4.30
C ALA A 227 -6.00 12.16 5.68
N ASP A 228 -5.66 13.22 6.42
CA ASP A 228 -5.07 13.19 7.78
C ASP A 228 -5.40 11.90 8.58
N PRO A 229 -4.42 11.01 8.81
CA PRO A 229 -4.63 9.74 9.53
C PRO A 229 -5.20 9.92 10.94
N LEU A 230 -4.98 11.09 11.56
CA LEU A 230 -5.52 11.45 12.86
C LEU A 230 -7.01 11.81 12.78
N ALA A 231 -7.46 12.38 11.66
CA ALA A 231 -8.86 12.68 11.40
C ALA A 231 -9.67 11.40 11.13
N ALA A 232 -9.13 10.48 10.33
CA ALA A 232 -9.75 9.17 10.06
C ALA A 232 -9.92 8.31 11.33
N ARG A 233 -9.00 8.43 12.29
CA ARG A 233 -9.13 7.76 13.60
C ARG A 233 -10.21 8.39 14.49
N ARG A 234 -10.44 9.69 14.38
CA ARG A 234 -11.49 10.40 15.14
C ARG A 234 -12.90 10.13 14.61
N SER A 235 -13.03 9.65 13.37
CA SER A 235 -14.30 9.26 12.75
C SER A 235 -14.68 7.79 12.98
N LEU A 236 -13.88 7.00 13.70
CA LEU A 236 -14.22 5.60 13.98
C LEU A 236 -15.34 5.48 15.02
N PRO A 237 -16.27 4.52 14.85
CA PRO A 237 -17.32 4.25 15.83
C PRO A 237 -16.76 3.86 17.21
N ARG A 238 -17.40 4.31 18.29
CA ARG A 238 -16.93 4.19 19.67
C ARG A 238 -17.84 3.32 20.52
N VAL A 239 -17.29 2.25 21.09
CA VAL A 239 -17.95 1.28 21.98
C VAL A 239 -17.46 1.48 23.41
N ALA A 240 -18.31 1.96 24.31
CA ALA A 240 -17.96 2.11 25.73
C ALA A 240 -18.31 0.88 26.55
N ILE A 241 -17.39 0.39 27.40
CA ILE A 241 -17.63 -0.74 28.29
C ILE A 241 -17.84 -0.24 29.73
N VAL A 242 -19.07 -0.36 30.22
CA VAL A 242 -19.53 0.19 31.50
C VAL A 242 -20.00 -0.92 32.43
N GLY A 243 -19.86 -0.75 33.73
CA GLY A 243 -20.34 -1.72 34.72
C GLY A 243 -19.65 -1.55 36.07
N ARG A 244 -20.17 -2.22 37.11
CA ARG A 244 -19.57 -2.18 38.45
C ARG A 244 -18.15 -2.75 38.48
N PRO A 245 -17.34 -2.45 39.52
CA PRO A 245 -16.07 -3.13 39.75
C PRO A 245 -16.23 -4.65 39.80
N ASN A 246 -15.21 -5.41 39.36
CA ASN A 246 -15.12 -6.87 39.45
C ASN A 246 -16.15 -7.71 38.65
N VAL A 247 -16.97 -7.09 37.79
CA VAL A 247 -17.84 -7.79 36.83
C VAL A 247 -17.07 -8.40 35.64
N GLY A 248 -15.79 -8.05 35.48
CA GLY A 248 -14.90 -8.59 34.44
C GLY A 248 -14.77 -7.73 33.17
N LYS A 249 -15.00 -6.42 33.27
CA LYS A 249 -14.81 -5.44 32.16
C LYS A 249 -13.43 -5.55 31.50
N SER A 250 -12.36 -5.43 32.27
CA SER A 250 -10.99 -5.48 31.74
C SER A 250 -10.64 -6.85 31.14
N THR A 251 -11.25 -7.93 31.63
CA THR A 251 -11.12 -9.26 31.02
C THR A 251 -11.79 -9.32 29.65
N LEU A 252 -12.95 -8.65 29.49
CA LEU A 252 -13.64 -8.54 28.22
C LEU A 252 -12.89 -7.63 27.24
N VAL A 253 -12.41 -6.47 27.69
CA VAL A 253 -11.57 -5.55 26.91
C VAL A 253 -10.36 -6.29 26.33
N ASN A 254 -9.59 -6.97 27.18
CA ASN A 254 -8.42 -7.74 26.74
C ASN A 254 -8.76 -8.86 25.76
N ARG A 255 -9.97 -9.44 25.86
CA ARG A 255 -10.44 -10.45 24.92
C ARG A 255 -10.75 -9.84 23.56
N ILE A 256 -11.44 -8.71 23.52
CA ILE A 256 -11.81 -7.99 22.30
C ILE A 256 -10.56 -7.49 21.56
N ILE A 257 -9.56 -7.00 22.30
CA ILE A 257 -8.29 -6.55 21.74
C ILE A 257 -7.49 -7.72 21.15
N GLY A 258 -7.58 -8.93 21.73
CA GLY A 258 -6.82 -10.10 21.29
C GLY A 258 -7.22 -10.68 19.93
N THR A 259 -8.24 -10.14 19.26
CA THR A 259 -8.83 -10.70 18.03
C THR A 259 -8.18 -10.17 16.73
N ARG A 260 -7.48 -9.03 16.78
CA ARG A 260 -6.48 -8.49 15.84
C ARG A 260 -6.16 -7.08 16.36
N VAL A 261 -4.88 -6.72 16.37
CA VAL A 261 -4.39 -5.59 17.18
C VAL A 261 -4.00 -4.41 16.30
N VAL A 262 -4.60 -3.25 16.55
CA VAL A 262 -3.96 -1.93 16.42
C VAL A 262 -4.19 -1.25 17.77
N ILE A 263 -3.15 -0.81 18.48
CA ILE A 263 -3.31 -0.23 19.84
C ILE A 263 -2.91 1.25 19.84
N VAL A 264 -3.66 2.03 20.63
CA VAL A 264 -3.39 3.40 21.05
C VAL A 264 -3.15 3.36 22.57
N GLU A 265 -2.20 4.14 23.10
CA GLU A 265 -2.10 4.40 24.55
C GLU A 265 -1.94 5.90 24.80
N GLU A 266 -2.40 6.35 25.96
CA GLU A 266 -2.67 7.74 26.38
C GLU A 266 -1.45 8.67 26.55
N ARG A 267 -1.71 9.99 26.40
CA ARG A 267 -0.73 11.07 26.43
C ARG A 267 -0.92 11.91 27.71
N PRO A 268 0.13 12.19 28.52
CA PRO A 268 -0.01 12.96 29.75
C PRO A 268 -0.10 14.46 29.46
N GLY A 269 -1.25 15.10 29.73
CA GLY A 269 -1.29 16.57 29.69
C GLY A 269 -2.64 17.28 29.79
N VAL A 270 -3.75 16.64 29.42
CA VAL A 270 -5.09 17.22 29.59
C VAL A 270 -6.10 16.08 29.69
N THR A 271 -6.75 16.01 30.86
CA THR A 271 -7.72 14.99 31.33
C THR A 271 -7.24 13.53 31.27
N ARG A 272 -6.55 13.12 32.35
CA ARG A 272 -6.43 11.72 32.77
C ARG A 272 -7.85 11.12 32.90
N ASP A 273 -8.00 9.81 32.65
CA ASP A 273 -9.12 8.94 33.12
C ASP A 273 -9.97 8.23 32.02
N ARG A 274 -9.45 8.00 30.80
CA ARG A 274 -10.12 7.13 29.79
C ARG A 274 -9.11 6.37 28.93
N THR A 275 -9.21 5.04 28.95
CA THR A 275 -8.35 4.15 28.15
C THR A 275 -9.10 3.73 26.89
N GLU A 276 -8.54 4.08 25.73
CA GLU A 276 -9.13 3.80 24.41
C GLU A 276 -8.29 2.73 23.71
N HIS A 277 -8.96 1.76 23.07
CA HIS A 277 -8.33 0.65 22.37
C HIS A 277 -8.96 0.48 21.00
N LEU A 278 -8.17 0.34 19.94
CA LEU A 278 -8.71 0.04 18.61
C LEU A 278 -8.90 -1.47 18.46
N ALA A 279 -10.04 -1.88 17.95
CA ALA A 279 -10.44 -3.26 17.72
C ALA A 279 -10.99 -3.41 16.29
N GLU A 280 -10.87 -4.61 15.73
CA GLU A 280 -11.42 -4.97 14.43
C GLU A 280 -12.18 -6.30 14.56
N TRP A 281 -13.38 -6.36 13.97
CA TRP A 281 -14.15 -7.59 13.86
C TRP A 281 -14.82 -7.66 12.49
N ASN A 282 -14.64 -8.77 11.76
CA ASN A 282 -15.12 -8.96 10.38
C ASN A 282 -14.78 -7.79 9.43
N GLY A 283 -13.56 -7.26 9.53
CA GLY A 283 -13.10 -6.13 8.71
C GLY A 283 -13.68 -4.76 9.10
N ARG A 284 -14.44 -4.67 10.20
CA ARG A 284 -15.00 -3.41 10.70
C ARG A 284 -14.21 -2.90 11.90
N PRO A 285 -13.47 -1.78 11.77
CA PRO A 285 -12.72 -1.18 12.87
C PRO A 285 -13.61 -0.34 13.79
N PHE A 286 -13.34 -0.34 15.09
CA PHE A 286 -14.02 0.49 16.10
C PHE A 286 -13.14 0.71 17.34
N VAL A 287 -13.42 1.78 18.10
CA VAL A 287 -12.69 2.11 19.33
C VAL A 287 -13.45 1.62 20.56
N VAL A 288 -12.81 0.80 21.38
CA VAL A 288 -13.29 0.37 22.70
C VAL A 288 -12.81 1.33 23.77
N VAL A 289 -13.72 1.88 24.56
CA VAL A 289 -13.43 2.80 25.67
C VAL A 289 -13.65 2.06 27.00
N ASP A 290 -12.58 1.83 27.77
CA ASP A 290 -12.68 1.28 29.14
C ASP A 290 -12.83 2.42 30.15
N THR A 291 -13.91 2.36 30.92
CA THR A 291 -14.25 3.37 31.92
C THR A 291 -13.64 3.05 33.29
N GLY A 292 -12.97 1.91 33.46
CA GLY A 292 -12.53 1.37 34.74
C GLY A 292 -11.51 2.22 35.53
N GLY A 293 -10.83 3.18 34.89
CA GLY A 293 -9.71 3.95 35.49
C GLY A 293 -10.09 5.15 36.38
N TRP A 294 -11.37 5.46 36.56
CA TRP A 294 -11.86 6.61 37.34
C TRP A 294 -11.76 6.39 38.85
N GLU A 295 -10.56 6.56 39.42
CA GLU A 295 -10.41 6.81 40.87
C GLU A 295 -9.70 8.16 41.07
N HIS A 296 -10.44 9.26 41.25
CA HIS A 296 -10.34 10.15 42.43
C HIS A 296 -11.30 11.37 42.40
N ARG A 297 -11.81 11.69 43.62
CA ARG A 297 -12.46 12.94 44.08
C ARG A 297 -13.93 13.23 43.69
N ALA A 298 -14.84 12.46 44.27
CA ALA A 298 -16.14 12.97 44.75
C ALA A 298 -16.50 12.28 46.08
N GLU A 299 -17.14 12.96 47.03
CA GLU A 299 -17.59 12.33 48.28
C GLU A 299 -18.87 11.51 48.01
N GLY A 300 -18.83 10.21 48.34
CA GLY A 300 -19.93 9.25 48.16
C GLY A 300 -19.73 8.28 46.98
N MET A 301 -19.77 6.96 47.26
CA MET A 301 -19.57 5.89 46.27
C MET A 301 -20.59 5.96 45.11
N ALA A 302 -21.85 6.27 45.42
CA ALA A 302 -22.95 6.31 44.45
C ALA A 302 -22.83 7.46 43.42
N ALA A 303 -22.26 8.61 43.80
CA ALA A 303 -22.10 9.74 42.88
C ALA A 303 -20.97 9.49 41.85
N ARG A 304 -19.93 8.76 42.25
CA ARG A 304 -18.81 8.37 41.37
C ARG A 304 -19.24 7.42 40.25
N ILE A 305 -20.08 6.45 40.59
CA ILE A 305 -20.65 5.45 39.67
C ILE A 305 -21.44 6.14 38.55
N VAL A 306 -22.25 7.14 38.90
CA VAL A 306 -23.08 7.90 37.95
C VAL A 306 -22.21 8.74 37.02
N ALA A 307 -21.28 9.54 37.55
CA ALA A 307 -20.39 10.39 36.74
C ALA A 307 -19.53 9.58 35.74
N GLN A 308 -19.06 8.40 36.16
CA GLN A 308 -18.31 7.47 35.30
C GLN A 308 -19.15 7.00 34.10
N ALA A 309 -20.42 6.65 34.33
CA ALA A 309 -21.33 6.22 33.27
C ALA A 309 -21.75 7.37 32.35
N GLU A 310 -22.05 8.57 32.89
CA GLU A 310 -22.41 9.74 32.05
C GLU A 310 -21.26 10.12 31.13
N ALA A 311 -20.03 10.09 31.65
CA ALA A 311 -18.83 10.32 30.86
C ALA A 311 -18.71 9.29 29.72
N ALA A 312 -18.78 7.99 30.05
CA ALA A 312 -18.67 6.91 29.08
C ALA A 312 -19.64 7.05 27.89
N VAL A 313 -20.86 7.48 28.21
CA VAL A 313 -21.99 7.54 27.29
C VAL A 313 -21.94 8.77 26.38
N ALA A 314 -21.33 9.88 26.83
CA ALA A 314 -21.34 11.15 26.10
C ALA A 314 -20.64 11.12 24.73
N SER A 315 -19.77 10.14 24.50
CA SER A 315 -18.96 10.02 23.27
C SER A 315 -18.96 8.59 22.73
N ALA A 316 -20.01 7.82 23.01
CA ALA A 316 -20.14 6.43 22.57
C ALA A 316 -21.31 6.30 21.60
N ASP A 317 -21.07 5.57 20.51
CA ASP A 317 -22.10 5.18 19.56
C ASP A 317 -22.85 3.92 20.05
N LEU A 318 -22.18 3.12 20.88
CA LEU A 318 -22.75 1.93 21.53
C LEU A 318 -22.16 1.75 22.94
N VAL A 319 -22.98 1.30 23.88
CA VAL A 319 -22.54 0.96 25.24
C VAL A 319 -22.71 -0.53 25.51
N LEU A 320 -21.65 -1.20 25.96
CA LEU A 320 -21.70 -2.54 26.54
C LEU A 320 -21.82 -2.42 28.06
N PHE A 321 -23.00 -2.72 28.59
CA PHE A 321 -23.21 -2.73 30.03
C PHE A 321 -22.98 -4.13 30.60
N VAL A 322 -21.84 -4.30 31.27
CA VAL A 322 -21.35 -5.59 31.78
C VAL A 322 -21.75 -5.78 33.23
N VAL A 323 -22.43 -6.89 33.51
CA VAL A 323 -22.82 -7.34 34.86
C VAL A 323 -22.28 -8.74 35.13
N ASP A 324 -22.19 -9.10 36.42
CA ASP A 324 -21.84 -10.47 36.82
C ASP A 324 -23.10 -11.35 36.80
N GLY A 325 -23.19 -12.23 35.80
CA GLY A 325 -24.35 -13.09 35.60
C GLY A 325 -24.54 -14.15 36.69
N THR A 326 -23.53 -14.42 37.53
CA THR A 326 -23.67 -15.40 38.63
C THR A 326 -24.24 -14.81 39.91
N VAL A 327 -24.25 -13.48 40.02
CA VAL A 327 -24.68 -12.74 41.21
C VAL A 327 -26.08 -12.14 41.02
N GLY A 328 -26.48 -11.87 39.77
CA GLY A 328 -27.73 -11.20 39.45
C GLY A 328 -27.62 -9.67 39.54
N ALA A 329 -28.74 -8.97 39.33
CA ALA A 329 -28.81 -7.51 39.33
C ALA A 329 -28.69 -6.95 40.76
N LEU A 330 -27.72 -6.06 41.00
CA LEU A 330 -27.58 -5.34 42.26
C LEU A 330 -28.12 -3.90 42.18
N GLU A 331 -28.29 -3.25 43.33
CA GLU A 331 -28.77 -1.86 43.40
C GLU A 331 -27.94 -0.88 42.54
N ASP A 332 -26.63 -1.08 42.51
CA ASP A 332 -25.73 -0.27 41.69
C ASP A 332 -25.90 -0.56 40.18
N ASP A 333 -26.25 -1.80 39.80
CA ASP A 333 -26.57 -2.12 38.40
C ASP A 333 -27.87 -1.45 37.95
N GLU A 334 -28.87 -1.38 38.83
CA GLU A 334 -30.09 -0.63 38.55
C GLU A 334 -29.82 0.87 38.37
N ARG A 335 -28.85 1.43 39.10
CA ARG A 335 -28.44 2.84 38.93
C ARG A 335 -27.81 3.08 37.56
N TYR A 336 -26.89 2.21 37.13
CA TYR A 336 -26.34 2.26 35.77
C TYR A 336 -27.45 2.11 34.72
N ALA A 337 -28.35 1.13 34.88
CA ALA A 337 -29.42 0.88 33.93
C ALA A 337 -30.41 2.06 33.81
N ARG A 338 -30.75 2.73 34.91
CA ARG A 338 -31.58 3.96 34.87
C ARG A 338 -30.90 5.10 34.13
N LEU A 339 -29.58 5.24 34.25
CA LEU A 339 -28.81 6.25 33.52
C LEU A 339 -28.75 5.94 32.03
N LEU A 340 -28.38 4.71 31.66
CA LEU A 340 -28.26 4.27 30.27
C LEU A 340 -29.59 4.36 29.53
N ARG A 341 -30.73 4.06 30.19
CA ARG A 341 -32.05 4.30 29.59
C ARG A 341 -32.34 5.77 29.29
N ARG A 342 -31.82 6.70 30.10
CA ARG A 342 -32.08 8.14 29.93
C ARG A 342 -31.19 8.78 28.89
N SER A 343 -30.03 8.19 28.60
CA SER A 343 -29.08 8.78 27.65
C SER A 343 -29.50 8.63 26.19
N GLY A 344 -30.32 7.62 25.87
CA GLY A 344 -30.76 7.33 24.51
C GLY A 344 -29.70 6.69 23.61
N VAL A 345 -28.50 6.41 24.14
CA VAL A 345 -27.44 5.71 23.41
C VAL A 345 -27.76 4.21 23.37
N PRO A 346 -27.64 3.54 22.19
CA PRO A 346 -27.79 2.10 22.09
C PRO A 346 -26.97 1.38 23.16
N THR A 347 -27.60 0.48 23.90
CA THR A 347 -26.97 -0.21 25.03
C THR A 347 -27.24 -1.71 24.93
N GLN A 348 -26.18 -2.51 24.92
CA GLN A 348 -26.25 -3.96 24.99
C GLN A 348 -25.91 -4.44 26.41
N LEU A 349 -26.84 -5.19 27.01
CA LEU A 349 -26.63 -5.80 28.33
C LEU A 349 -25.83 -7.10 28.18
N VAL A 350 -24.74 -7.22 28.93
CA VAL A 350 -23.77 -8.32 28.85
C VAL A 350 -23.63 -8.99 30.21
N ALA A 351 -24.12 -10.23 30.33
CA ALA A 351 -23.99 -11.06 31.52
C ALA A 351 -22.69 -11.87 31.47
N ASN A 352 -21.65 -11.39 32.15
CA ASN A 352 -20.34 -12.06 32.14
C ASN A 352 -20.25 -13.16 33.20
N LYS A 353 -19.26 -14.06 33.06
CA LYS A 353 -18.99 -15.24 33.92
C LYS A 353 -20.01 -16.38 33.76
N ILE A 354 -20.69 -16.45 32.61
CA ILE A 354 -21.52 -17.59 32.21
C ILE A 354 -20.62 -18.61 31.52
N ASP A 355 -20.02 -19.50 32.32
CA ASP A 355 -18.99 -20.43 31.86
C ASP A 355 -19.57 -21.69 31.17
N GLY A 356 -20.88 -21.96 31.31
CA GLY A 356 -21.56 -23.05 30.61
C GLY A 356 -23.08 -23.07 30.74
N GLU A 357 -23.72 -24.03 30.08
CA GLU A 357 -25.18 -24.14 29.90
C GLU A 357 -25.98 -24.12 31.21
N LYS A 358 -25.42 -24.68 32.30
CA LYS A 358 -26.09 -24.68 33.62
C LYS A 358 -26.32 -23.30 34.21
N GLN A 359 -25.57 -22.29 33.75
CA GLN A 359 -25.65 -20.91 34.22
C GLN A 359 -26.49 -20.02 33.29
N GLU A 360 -26.88 -20.49 32.11
CA GLU A 360 -27.72 -19.73 31.16
C GLU A 360 -29.06 -19.26 31.78
N PRO A 361 -29.74 -20.04 32.64
CA PRO A 361 -30.97 -19.56 33.28
C PRO A 361 -30.78 -18.28 34.13
N LEU A 362 -29.58 -18.04 34.68
CA LEU A 362 -29.28 -16.86 35.50
C LEU A 362 -29.31 -15.57 34.68
N VAL A 363 -29.10 -15.66 33.36
CA VAL A 363 -29.16 -14.53 32.45
C VAL A 363 -30.59 -13.97 32.35
N HIS A 364 -31.62 -14.81 32.52
CA HIS A 364 -33.02 -14.37 32.47
C HIS A 364 -33.41 -13.42 33.61
N GLU A 365 -32.75 -13.48 34.76
CA GLU A 365 -33.05 -12.59 35.89
C GLU A 365 -32.69 -11.14 35.58
N LEU A 366 -31.75 -10.92 34.65
CA LEU A 366 -31.23 -9.60 34.27
C LEU A 366 -32.17 -8.80 33.36
N TYR A 367 -33.23 -9.42 32.82
CA TYR A 367 -34.29 -8.70 32.09
C TYR A 367 -34.95 -7.61 32.94
N THR A 368 -34.94 -7.77 34.27
CA THR A 368 -35.44 -6.77 35.24
C THR A 368 -34.72 -5.42 35.13
N LEU A 369 -33.48 -5.39 34.63
CA LEU A 369 -32.73 -4.15 34.37
C LEU A 369 -33.32 -3.34 33.22
N GLY A 370 -34.14 -3.94 32.36
CA GLY A 370 -34.91 -3.25 31.31
C GLY A 370 -34.05 -2.55 30.26
N LEU A 371 -32.98 -3.20 29.80
CA LEU A 371 -32.04 -2.74 28.78
C LEU A 371 -32.05 -3.63 27.51
N GLY A 372 -33.14 -4.37 27.29
CA GLY A 372 -33.23 -5.34 26.19
C GLY A 372 -32.77 -6.75 26.59
N GLU A 373 -32.47 -7.58 25.60
CA GLU A 373 -32.06 -8.97 25.78
C GLU A 373 -30.61 -9.06 26.31
N PRO A 374 -30.39 -9.63 27.52
CA PRO A 374 -29.06 -9.87 28.06
C PRO A 374 -28.34 -11.02 27.32
N ILE A 375 -27.09 -10.79 26.95
CA ILE A 375 -26.24 -11.82 26.32
C ILE A 375 -25.32 -12.43 27.38
N GLY A 376 -25.39 -13.74 27.54
CA GLY A 376 -24.50 -14.50 28.42
C GLY A 376 -23.15 -14.78 27.78
N ILE A 377 -22.06 -14.31 28.40
CA ILE A 377 -20.69 -14.55 27.92
C ILE A 377 -19.78 -15.08 29.03
N SER A 378 -18.67 -15.68 28.62
CA SER A 378 -17.50 -15.86 29.49
C SER A 378 -16.30 -15.18 28.88
N ALA A 379 -15.99 -13.96 29.33
CA ALA A 379 -14.80 -13.24 28.88
C ALA A 379 -13.50 -14.03 29.18
N ARG A 380 -13.46 -14.76 30.29
CA ARG A 380 -12.29 -15.58 30.70
C ARG A 380 -12.08 -16.79 29.81
N HIS A 381 -13.15 -17.45 29.37
CA HIS A 381 -13.07 -18.65 28.54
C HIS A 381 -13.34 -18.42 27.05
N GLY A 382 -13.73 -17.20 26.66
CA GLY A 382 -14.03 -16.84 25.28
C GLY A 382 -15.40 -17.32 24.77
N ARG A 383 -16.28 -17.82 25.64
CA ARG A 383 -17.62 -18.29 25.25
C ARG A 383 -18.51 -17.10 24.86
N ALA A 384 -19.16 -17.20 23.69
CA ALA A 384 -20.13 -16.25 23.15
C ALA A 384 -19.62 -14.80 22.97
N VAL A 385 -18.30 -14.59 22.99
CA VAL A 385 -17.71 -13.26 22.75
C VAL A 385 -17.76 -12.89 21.27
N GLY A 386 -17.62 -13.87 20.36
CA GLY A 386 -17.81 -13.65 18.92
C GLY A 386 -19.24 -13.22 18.58
N ASP A 387 -20.23 -13.93 19.13
CA ASP A 387 -21.65 -13.60 18.95
C ASP A 387 -21.98 -12.18 19.48
N LEU A 388 -21.37 -11.80 20.61
CA LEU A 388 -21.45 -10.42 21.13
C LEU A 388 -20.84 -9.42 20.14
N LEU A 389 -19.69 -9.72 19.54
CA LEU A 389 -19.01 -8.83 18.60
C LEU A 389 -19.76 -8.70 17.26
N ASP A 390 -20.42 -9.76 16.79
CA ASP A 390 -21.30 -9.70 15.62
C ASP A 390 -22.46 -8.71 15.86
N LEU A 391 -23.05 -8.75 17.06
CA LEU A 391 -24.12 -7.82 17.45
C LEU A 391 -23.61 -6.39 17.65
N VAL A 392 -22.42 -6.23 18.23
CA VAL A 392 -21.75 -4.92 18.35
C VAL A 392 -21.56 -4.31 16.97
N VAL A 393 -20.92 -5.05 16.06
CA VAL A 393 -20.66 -4.58 14.71
C VAL A 393 -21.97 -4.26 14.00
N ALA A 394 -23.01 -5.09 14.08
CA ALA A 394 -24.31 -4.80 13.47
C ALA A 394 -25.00 -3.54 14.02
N ALA A 395 -24.73 -3.17 15.28
CA ALA A 395 -25.33 -2.00 15.93
C ALA A 395 -24.55 -0.69 15.72
N LEU A 396 -23.32 -0.74 15.20
CA LEU A 396 -22.51 0.45 14.92
C LEU A 396 -22.95 1.16 13.63
N PRO A 397 -22.85 2.50 13.56
CA PRO A 397 -23.22 3.27 12.37
C PRO A 397 -22.47 2.81 11.11
N GLU A 398 -23.12 2.93 9.94
CA GLU A 398 -22.67 2.38 8.64
C GLU A 398 -21.60 3.18 7.88
N GLU A 399 -21.01 4.22 8.47
CA GLU A 399 -20.06 5.05 7.72
C GLU A 399 -18.81 4.25 7.29
N PRO A 400 -18.46 4.26 5.99
CA PRO A 400 -17.22 3.66 5.52
C PRO A 400 -16.06 4.51 6.05
N VAL A 401 -15.31 3.97 7.00
CA VAL A 401 -14.07 4.60 7.46
C VAL A 401 -12.92 3.96 6.70
N GLU A 402 -12.34 4.71 5.77
CA GLU A 402 -11.07 4.37 5.13
C GLU A 402 -9.98 4.29 6.20
N ILE A 403 -9.30 3.15 6.25
CA ILE A 403 -8.16 2.94 7.15
C ILE A 403 -6.95 3.61 6.48
N PRO A 404 -6.32 4.62 7.10
CA PRO A 404 -5.06 5.15 6.58
C PRO A 404 -4.00 4.06 6.63
N ASP A 405 -3.27 3.89 5.54
CA ASP A 405 -2.14 2.97 5.47
C ASP A 405 -1.08 3.33 6.53
N GLU A 406 -0.74 2.37 7.41
CA GLU A 406 0.30 2.48 8.43
C GLU A 406 1.68 2.80 7.83
N SER A 407 1.88 2.59 6.52
CA SER A 407 3.10 2.92 5.78
C SER A 407 3.38 4.43 5.67
N THR A 408 2.43 5.29 6.05
CA THR A 408 2.55 6.75 5.86
C THR A 408 3.29 7.48 6.98
N VAL A 409 3.43 6.87 8.16
CA VAL A 409 4.07 7.50 9.32
C VAL A 409 5.52 7.01 9.48
N PRO A 410 6.53 7.91 9.39
CA PRO A 410 7.93 7.53 9.46
C PRO A 410 8.32 6.90 10.80
N ARG A 411 8.99 5.74 10.73
CA ARG A 411 9.52 5.01 11.88
C ARG A 411 11.00 5.31 12.08
N VAL A 412 11.38 5.74 13.28
CA VAL A 412 12.72 6.26 13.61
C VAL A 412 13.35 5.45 14.75
N ALA A 413 14.51 4.85 14.51
CA ALA A 413 15.32 4.23 15.57
C ALA A 413 16.40 5.20 16.09
N ILE A 414 16.68 5.19 17.40
CA ILE A 414 17.83 5.89 17.97
C ILE A 414 18.90 4.86 18.32
N VAL A 415 20.01 4.87 17.56
CA VAL A 415 21.08 3.86 17.64
C VAL A 415 22.39 4.54 18.02
N GLY A 416 23.22 3.89 18.85
CA GLY A 416 24.52 4.45 19.26
C GLY A 416 25.10 3.66 20.44
N LYS A 417 26.36 3.93 20.81
CA LYS A 417 27.05 3.25 21.92
C LYS A 417 26.43 3.54 23.32
N PRO A 418 26.73 2.75 24.38
CA PRO A 418 26.29 3.05 25.74
C PRO A 418 26.73 4.44 26.18
N ASN A 419 25.90 5.11 26.98
CA ASN A 419 26.22 6.43 27.57
C ASN A 419 26.51 7.56 26.56
N VAL A 420 26.21 7.35 25.27
CA VAL A 420 26.32 8.35 24.21
C VAL A 420 25.28 9.47 24.33
N GLY A 421 24.23 9.28 25.14
CA GLY A 421 23.17 10.25 25.38
C GLY A 421 21.87 10.02 24.60
N LYS A 422 21.59 8.80 24.14
CA LYS A 422 20.31 8.44 23.45
C LYS A 422 19.07 8.79 24.27
N SER A 423 19.00 8.37 25.54
CA SER A 423 17.85 8.66 26.40
C SER A 423 17.71 10.15 26.67
N SER A 424 18.83 10.87 26.85
CA SER A 424 18.82 12.32 27.00
C SER A 424 18.31 13.02 25.74
N LEU A 425 18.70 12.54 24.55
CA LEU A 425 18.22 13.05 23.27
C LEU A 425 16.72 12.80 23.11
N PHE A 426 16.26 11.56 23.31
CA PHE A 426 14.85 11.18 23.23
C PHE A 426 13.98 12.04 24.16
N ASN A 427 14.38 12.18 25.43
CA ASN A 427 13.65 13.01 26.39
C ASN A 427 13.66 14.51 26.04
N ARG A 428 14.71 15.00 25.38
CA ARG A 428 14.75 16.39 24.93
C ARG A 428 13.80 16.62 23.76
N VAL A 429 13.81 15.71 22.78
CA VAL A 429 12.85 15.73 21.66
C VAL A 429 11.41 15.68 22.20
N LEU A 430 11.14 14.81 23.19
CA LEU A 430 9.87 14.76 23.91
C LEU A 430 9.51 16.05 24.67
N GLY A 431 10.50 16.79 25.16
CA GLY A 431 10.30 17.93 26.05
C GLY A 431 10.14 19.28 25.34
N GLU A 432 10.66 19.40 24.11
CA GLU A 432 10.51 20.62 23.30
C GLU A 432 9.17 20.69 22.54
N GLU A 433 8.51 19.56 22.31
CA GLU A 433 7.27 19.46 21.53
C GLU A 433 6.13 18.88 22.39
N ARG A 434 5.12 19.71 22.67
CA ARG A 434 3.96 19.35 23.49
C ARG A 434 2.79 18.93 22.61
N SER A 435 2.94 17.83 21.92
CA SER A 435 1.86 17.29 21.11
C SER A 435 1.90 15.79 21.19
N ILE A 436 1.44 15.34 22.36
CA ILE A 436 0.63 14.15 22.52
C ILE A 436 1.67 12.91 22.32
N VAL A 437 1.88 12.00 23.30
CA VAL A 437 2.85 10.85 23.23
C VAL A 437 2.15 9.48 23.33
N ASP A 438 1.83 8.80 22.22
CA ASP A 438 1.09 7.51 22.26
C ASP A 438 2.03 6.32 22.00
N PRO A 439 2.19 5.35 22.88
CA PRO A 439 2.91 4.14 22.54
C PRO A 439 2.14 3.21 21.60
N VAL A 440 2.88 2.62 20.65
CA VAL A 440 2.41 1.68 19.64
C VAL A 440 3.01 0.29 19.95
N PRO A 441 2.19 -0.71 20.27
CA PRO A 441 2.65 -2.09 20.49
C PRO A 441 2.97 -2.79 19.17
N HIS A 442 4.18 -3.34 19.07
CA HIS A 442 4.55 -4.29 18.02
C HIS A 442 4.49 -5.73 18.52
N THR A 443 4.26 -6.67 17.60
CA THR A 443 3.95 -8.09 17.83
C THR A 443 5.11 -8.93 18.41
N THR A 444 6.21 -8.30 18.82
CA THR A 444 7.36 -8.95 19.46
C THR A 444 7.36 -8.66 20.96
N ARG A 445 7.66 -9.71 21.73
CA ARG A 445 7.34 -9.93 23.16
C ARG A 445 7.77 -8.85 24.18
N ASP A 446 8.48 -7.78 23.80
CA ASP A 446 9.08 -6.81 24.72
C ASP A 446 9.26 -5.35 24.21
N SER A 447 8.88 -4.98 22.96
CA SER A 447 9.14 -3.64 22.42
C SER A 447 7.89 -2.75 22.35
N VAL A 448 7.94 -1.61 23.03
CA VAL A 448 6.94 -0.54 22.96
C VAL A 448 7.53 0.61 22.13
N ASP A 449 6.92 0.92 21.01
CA ASP A 449 7.27 2.08 20.18
C ASP A 449 6.53 3.32 20.68
N THR A 450 6.98 4.53 20.38
CA THR A 450 6.34 5.79 20.81
C THR A 450 6.04 6.69 19.61
N MET A 451 4.78 7.01 19.38
CA MET A 451 4.34 8.04 18.44
C MET A 451 4.46 9.44 19.04
N LEU A 452 5.18 10.32 18.34
CA LEU A 452 5.37 11.75 18.64
C LEU A 452 4.90 12.60 17.49
N GLU A 453 4.38 13.79 17.77
CA GLU A 453 4.18 14.81 16.76
C GLU A 453 5.36 15.78 16.81
N LEU A 454 6.13 15.85 15.71
CA LEU A 454 7.27 16.75 15.53
C LEU A 454 6.97 17.75 14.41
N ASP A 455 7.06 19.05 14.68
CA ASP A 455 6.70 20.16 13.77
C ASP A 455 5.30 19.99 13.12
N GLY A 456 4.35 19.41 13.86
CA GLY A 456 2.98 19.17 13.39
C GLY A 456 2.78 17.91 12.54
N ALA A 457 3.81 17.08 12.39
CA ALA A 457 3.74 15.80 11.66
C ALA A 457 3.97 14.61 12.61
N PRO A 458 3.28 13.47 12.44
CA PRO A 458 3.47 12.28 13.27
C PRO A 458 4.76 11.52 12.92
N TRP A 459 5.43 10.96 13.94
CA TRP A 459 6.66 10.16 13.86
C TRP A 459 6.61 9.03 14.89
N VAL A 460 6.93 7.80 14.50
CA VAL A 460 7.04 6.65 15.42
C VAL A 460 8.49 6.43 15.80
N PHE A 461 8.83 6.49 17.08
CA PHE A 461 10.13 6.09 17.60
C PHE A 461 10.11 4.63 18.03
N VAL A 462 10.96 3.80 17.42
CA VAL A 462 10.97 2.36 17.68
C VAL A 462 11.81 1.98 18.90
N ASP A 463 11.41 0.91 19.60
CA ASP A 463 12.11 0.32 20.76
C ASP A 463 12.39 1.33 21.90
N THR A 464 11.37 2.13 22.24
CA THR A 464 11.48 3.19 23.26
C THR A 464 11.40 2.68 24.70
N ALA A 465 10.90 1.45 24.91
CA ALA A 465 10.80 0.81 26.22
C ALA A 465 12.16 0.71 26.94
N GLY A 466 13.22 0.38 26.19
CA GLY A 466 14.59 0.37 26.69
C GLY A 466 15.08 1.76 27.09
N MET A 467 14.77 2.78 26.29
CA MET A 467 15.14 4.17 26.56
C MET A 467 14.41 4.77 27.77
N ARG A 468 13.16 4.38 28.01
CA ARG A 468 12.33 4.82 29.16
C ARG A 468 12.68 4.11 30.47
N ARG A 469 13.08 2.83 30.44
CA ARG A 469 13.44 2.05 31.65
C ARG A 469 14.73 2.54 32.33
N HIS A 470 15.73 3.01 31.57
CA HIS A 470 17.01 3.48 32.10
C HIS A 470 16.93 4.71 33.03
N TYR A 471 15.78 5.36 33.15
CA TYR A 471 15.58 6.44 34.13
C TYR A 471 15.28 5.92 35.55
N ARG A 472 14.74 4.71 35.71
CA ARG A 472 14.38 4.13 37.02
C ARG A 472 15.37 3.03 37.42
N ARG A 473 16.45 3.45 38.10
CA ARG A 473 17.50 2.64 38.78
C ARG A 473 18.68 2.18 37.91
N GLY A 474 19.87 2.26 38.54
CA GLY A 474 21.18 1.88 37.99
C GLY A 474 21.41 0.37 37.95
N GLU A 475 20.55 -0.35 37.25
CA GLU A 475 20.87 -1.72 36.82
C GLU A 475 21.38 -1.65 35.38
N ASP A 476 22.69 -1.89 35.22
CA ASP A 476 23.33 -2.27 33.96
C ASP A 476 22.76 -3.62 33.54
N THR A 477 21.61 -3.63 32.89
CA THR A 477 21.16 -4.76 32.08
C THR A 477 21.24 -4.34 30.63
N GLU A 478 22.17 -5.00 29.94
CA GLU A 478 22.68 -4.71 28.61
C GLU A 478 21.57 -4.41 27.61
N LEU A 479 21.41 -3.13 27.27
CA LEU A 479 20.63 -2.65 26.13
C LEU A 479 21.23 -3.07 24.76
N TYR A 480 22.29 -3.88 24.77
CA TYR A 480 23.15 -4.22 23.63
C TYR A 480 23.20 -5.72 23.37
N SER A 481 22.07 -6.42 23.40
CA SER A 481 22.04 -7.54 22.45
C SER A 481 22.12 -6.92 21.06
N VAL A 482 23.14 -7.29 20.29
CA VAL A 482 23.25 -6.95 18.86
C VAL A 482 21.90 -7.21 18.16
N ASP A 483 21.17 -8.24 18.60
CA ASP A 483 19.86 -8.61 18.09
C ASP A 483 18.78 -7.55 18.35
N ARG A 484 18.81 -6.84 19.49
CA ARG A 484 17.84 -5.78 19.79
C ARG A 484 18.08 -4.55 18.92
N THR A 485 19.34 -4.10 18.85
CA THR A 485 19.69 -2.98 17.98
C THR A 485 19.40 -3.29 16.52
N ARG A 486 19.69 -4.52 16.09
CA ARG A 486 19.35 -5.02 14.76
C ARG A 486 17.85 -5.00 14.52
N ALA A 487 17.04 -5.53 15.45
CA ALA A 487 15.59 -5.49 15.36
C ALA A 487 15.07 -4.05 15.28
N ALA A 488 15.58 -3.12 16.08
CA ALA A 488 15.19 -1.72 16.02
C ALA A 488 15.50 -1.09 14.64
N ILE A 489 16.67 -1.37 14.06
CA ILE A 489 17.04 -0.93 12.71
C ILE A 489 16.15 -1.59 11.64
N GLU A 490 15.84 -2.88 11.79
CA GLU A 490 15.00 -3.63 10.85
C GLU A 490 13.55 -3.13 10.85
N HIS A 491 13.03 -2.62 11.97
CA HIS A 491 11.68 -2.07 12.07
C HIS A 491 11.61 -0.54 11.85
N ALA A 492 12.72 0.13 11.59
CA ALA A 492 12.75 1.57 11.33
C ALA A 492 12.88 1.88 9.83
N ASP A 493 12.33 3.01 9.40
CA ASP A 493 12.59 3.59 8.09
C ASP A 493 13.87 4.44 8.13
N LEU A 494 14.02 5.19 9.23
CA LEU A 494 15.11 6.11 9.49
C LEU A 494 15.85 5.75 10.77
N VAL A 495 17.15 6.02 10.79
CA VAL A 495 18.00 5.81 11.97
C VAL A 495 18.72 7.10 12.33
N LEU A 496 18.52 7.54 13.57
CA LEU A 496 19.35 8.52 14.24
C LEU A 496 20.58 7.80 14.80
N PHE A 497 21.70 7.88 14.09
CA PHE A 497 22.96 7.29 14.54
C PHE A 497 23.71 8.28 15.43
N VAL A 498 23.61 8.08 16.75
CA VAL A 498 24.16 8.96 17.78
C VAL A 498 25.55 8.49 18.17
N ILE A 499 26.52 9.40 18.04
CA ILE A 499 27.91 9.23 18.47
C ILE A 499 28.29 10.26 19.53
N ASP A 500 29.30 9.93 20.34
CA ASP A 500 29.88 10.85 21.32
C ASP A 500 30.99 11.63 20.63
N ALA A 501 30.77 12.92 20.39
CA ALA A 501 31.75 13.75 19.70
C ALA A 501 32.98 14.07 20.57
N SER A 502 32.85 13.95 21.90
CA SER A 502 33.90 14.31 22.86
C SER A 502 34.97 13.21 23.02
N GLU A 503 34.69 11.99 22.57
CA GLU A 503 35.58 10.84 22.68
C GLU A 503 35.96 10.28 21.31
N PRO A 504 37.11 9.58 21.19
CA PRO A 504 37.46 8.83 19.98
C PRO A 504 36.42 7.74 19.66
N LEU A 505 36.13 7.54 18.37
CA LEU A 505 35.23 6.48 17.92
C LEU A 505 35.86 5.09 18.13
N GLY A 506 35.13 4.22 18.84
CA GLY A 506 35.61 2.91 19.27
C GLY A 506 35.14 1.73 18.41
N GLU A 507 35.44 0.51 18.85
CA GLU A 507 35.03 -0.72 18.16
C GLU A 507 33.49 -0.88 18.10
N GLN A 508 32.77 -0.43 19.13
CA GLN A 508 31.30 -0.50 19.16
C GLN A 508 30.66 0.41 18.10
N ASP A 509 31.17 1.62 17.91
CA ASP A 509 30.70 2.53 16.87
C ASP A 509 30.89 1.92 15.47
N GLN A 510 32.02 1.23 15.25
CA GLN A 510 32.30 0.52 14.01
C GLN A 510 31.34 -0.65 13.75
N ARG A 511 31.02 -1.43 14.79
CA ARG A 511 30.05 -2.54 14.68
C ARG A 511 28.65 -2.03 14.34
N LEU A 512 28.20 -0.95 15.00
CA LEU A 512 26.91 -0.33 14.71
C LEU A 512 26.85 0.26 13.30
N ALA A 513 27.93 0.92 12.87
CA ALA A 513 28.05 1.44 11.52
C ALA A 513 27.97 0.32 10.45
N ALA A 514 28.60 -0.83 10.71
CA ALA A 514 28.51 -2.00 9.82
C ALA A 514 27.07 -2.52 9.68
N LEU A 515 26.29 -2.55 10.77
CA LEU A 515 24.86 -2.93 10.72
C LEU A 515 24.04 -1.95 9.87
N LEU A 516 24.26 -0.64 10.04
CA LEU A 516 23.54 0.38 9.28
C LEU A 516 23.80 0.31 7.78
N ARG A 517 25.05 -0.02 7.40
CA ARG A 517 25.43 -0.20 6.00
C ARG A 517 24.62 -1.30 5.30
N GLU A 518 24.22 -2.34 6.03
CA GLU A 518 23.50 -3.50 5.48
C GLU A 518 21.98 -3.33 5.52
N ALA A 519 21.47 -2.45 6.39
CA ALA A 519 20.05 -2.33 6.66
C ALA A 519 19.26 -1.52 5.61
N GLY A 520 19.94 -0.74 4.77
CA GLY A 520 19.29 0.07 3.74
C GLY A 520 18.39 1.20 4.30
N ARG A 521 18.53 1.59 5.56
CA ARG A 521 17.68 2.62 6.18
C ARG A 521 18.19 4.03 5.89
N GLY A 522 17.29 5.01 5.93
CA GLY A 522 17.71 6.42 5.94
C GLY A 522 18.51 6.70 7.21
N VAL A 523 19.59 7.49 7.14
CA VAL A 523 20.47 7.75 8.27
C VAL A 523 20.67 9.24 8.47
N VAL A 524 20.54 9.69 9.72
CA VAL A 524 21.00 11.00 10.18
C VAL A 524 22.09 10.77 11.22
N LEU A 525 23.27 11.35 10.99
CA LEU A 525 24.39 11.27 11.92
C LEU A 525 24.25 12.36 12.99
N VAL A 526 24.18 11.96 14.25
CA VAL A 526 24.02 12.86 15.39
C VAL A 526 25.28 12.88 16.24
N CYS A 527 26.05 13.96 16.16
CA CYS A 527 27.24 14.18 16.99
C CYS A 527 26.80 14.82 18.32
N ASN A 528 26.63 14.00 19.36
CA ASN A 528 26.21 14.46 20.68
C ASN A 528 27.39 14.91 21.56
N LYS A 529 27.09 15.65 22.64
CA LYS A 529 28.07 16.27 23.56
C LYS A 529 28.97 17.30 22.89
N TRP A 530 28.43 18.01 21.90
CA TRP A 530 29.17 19.03 21.14
C TRP A 530 29.65 20.22 21.99
N ASP A 531 29.08 20.41 23.18
CA ASP A 531 29.52 21.39 24.16
C ASP A 531 30.91 21.08 24.76
N LEU A 532 31.36 19.82 24.70
CA LEU A 532 32.65 19.36 25.21
C LEU A 532 33.75 19.30 24.13
N VAL A 533 33.44 19.66 22.89
CA VAL A 533 34.34 19.52 21.74
C VAL A 533 35.14 20.80 21.53
N ASP A 534 36.46 20.70 21.69
CA ASP A 534 37.41 21.76 21.34
C ASP A 534 37.84 21.69 19.86
N GLU A 535 38.71 22.62 19.44
CA GLU A 535 39.17 22.71 18.04
C GLU A 535 39.99 21.48 17.62
N GLN A 536 40.87 21.00 18.50
CA GLN A 536 41.69 19.81 18.23
C GLN A 536 40.81 18.56 18.09
N ARG A 537 39.86 18.35 19.01
CA ARG A 537 38.95 17.21 18.96
C ARG A 537 38.06 17.25 17.73
N ARG A 538 37.65 18.44 17.27
CA ARG A 538 36.90 18.60 16.02
C ARG A 538 37.68 18.05 14.82
N ASP A 539 38.95 18.41 14.70
CA ASP A 539 39.80 17.96 13.59
C ASP A 539 40.11 16.46 13.65
N ASP A 540 40.24 15.91 14.86
CA ASP A 540 40.38 14.46 15.08
C ASP A 540 39.09 13.72 14.70
N LEU A 541 37.92 14.23 15.13
CA LEU A 541 36.62 13.64 14.84
C LEU A 541 36.33 13.62 13.33
N GLU A 542 36.64 14.70 12.59
CA GLU A 542 36.42 14.74 11.13
C GLU A 542 37.18 13.60 10.43
N ARG A 543 38.45 13.38 10.80
CA ARG A 543 39.28 12.29 10.26
C ARG A 543 38.76 10.91 10.65
N GLU A 544 38.21 10.76 11.85
CA GLU A 544 37.59 9.51 12.30
C GLU A 544 36.30 9.21 11.52
N LEU A 545 35.45 10.23 11.30
CA LEU A 545 34.21 10.10 10.54
C LEU A 545 34.47 9.74 9.07
N ASP A 546 35.41 10.42 8.42
CA ASP A 546 35.79 10.11 7.03
C ASP A 546 36.29 8.66 6.89
N ARG A 547 36.99 8.15 7.91
CA ARG A 547 37.50 6.78 7.89
C ARG A 547 36.42 5.73 8.17
N LEU A 548 35.58 5.95 9.19
CA LEU A 548 34.64 4.94 9.69
C LEU A 548 33.27 4.99 9.03
N LEU A 549 32.81 6.17 8.63
CA LEU A 549 31.47 6.42 8.08
C LEU A 549 31.50 6.84 6.61
N SER A 550 32.57 6.51 5.88
CA SER A 550 32.65 6.75 4.42
C SER A 550 31.46 6.16 3.64
N PHE A 551 30.89 5.03 4.08
CA PHE A 551 29.69 4.43 3.47
C PHE A 551 28.41 5.25 3.68
N ALA A 552 28.40 6.14 4.68
CA ALA A 552 27.30 7.02 5.05
C ALA A 552 27.69 8.49 4.85
N ALA A 553 28.64 8.81 3.97
CA ALA A 553 29.03 10.19 3.66
C ALA A 553 27.86 11.03 3.11
N TRP A 554 26.82 10.38 2.59
CA TRP A 554 25.56 11.00 2.17
C TRP A 554 24.62 11.35 3.34
N ALA A 555 24.90 10.89 4.55
CA ALA A 555 24.04 11.14 5.71
C ALA A 555 24.25 12.55 6.26
N PRO A 556 23.18 13.34 6.47
CA PRO A 556 23.32 14.65 7.07
C PRO A 556 23.84 14.55 8.51
N ARG A 557 24.76 15.44 8.86
CA ARG A 557 25.35 15.54 10.20
C ARG A 557 24.71 16.66 11.01
N VAL A 558 24.23 16.34 12.20
CA VAL A 558 23.69 17.29 13.17
C VAL A 558 24.51 17.26 14.45
N ASN A 559 25.13 18.39 14.78
CA ASN A 559 25.91 18.55 16.00
C ASN A 559 25.02 19.10 17.11
N ILE A 560 24.91 18.36 18.21
CA ILE A 560 24.00 18.67 19.31
C ILE A 560 24.64 18.50 20.68
N SER A 561 23.99 19.06 21.69
CA SER A 561 24.19 18.70 23.09
C SER A 561 22.83 18.35 23.67
N ALA A 562 22.57 17.05 23.83
CA ALA A 562 21.32 16.56 24.38
C ALA A 562 21.11 17.04 25.82
N GLU A 563 22.18 17.30 26.59
CA GLU A 563 22.11 17.78 27.97
C GLU A 563 21.75 19.27 28.09
N THR A 564 22.27 20.11 27.19
CA THR A 564 21.94 21.55 27.18
C THR A 564 20.76 21.91 26.27
N GLY A 565 20.39 21.02 25.34
CA GLY A 565 19.40 21.25 24.27
C GLY A 565 19.95 21.97 23.05
N ARG A 566 21.24 22.37 23.06
CA ARG A 566 21.85 23.07 21.92
C ARG A 566 21.76 22.21 20.66
N GLY A 567 21.16 22.76 19.60
CA GLY A 567 21.13 22.15 18.26
C GLY A 567 20.04 21.10 18.04
N VAL A 568 19.29 20.69 19.07
CA VAL A 568 18.29 19.59 18.96
C VAL A 568 17.18 19.91 17.95
N ARG A 569 16.68 21.16 17.92
CA ARG A 569 15.68 21.60 16.92
C ARG A 569 16.09 21.45 15.47
N ARG A 570 17.40 21.37 15.18
CA ARG A 570 17.87 21.16 13.80
C ARG A 570 17.67 19.71 13.33
N LEU A 571 17.32 18.80 14.23
CA LEU A 571 17.14 17.39 13.92
C LEU A 571 15.87 17.13 13.12
N VAL A 572 14.76 17.80 13.45
CA VAL A 572 13.45 17.57 12.80
C VAL A 572 13.48 17.93 11.31
N PRO A 573 14.01 19.09 10.88
CA PRO A 573 14.12 19.40 9.45
C PRO A 573 15.01 18.41 8.68
N GLN A 574 16.04 17.88 9.33
CA GLN A 574 16.91 16.87 8.71
C GLN A 574 16.20 15.52 8.60
N LEU A 575 15.49 15.08 9.64
CA LEU A 575 14.63 13.89 9.57
C LEU A 575 13.60 14.00 8.46
N GLN A 576 12.93 15.14 8.32
CA GLN A 576 11.97 15.39 7.24
C GLN A 576 12.65 15.30 5.86
N THR A 577 13.81 15.95 5.69
CA THR A 577 14.59 15.88 4.45
C THR A 577 14.95 14.44 4.08
N VAL A 578 15.41 13.66 5.06
CA VAL A 578 15.75 12.26 4.83
C VAL A 578 14.49 11.45 4.51
N TRP A 579 13.37 11.67 5.21
CA TRP A 579 12.11 10.98 4.93
C TRP A 579 11.59 11.24 3.52
N ASP A 580 11.56 12.50 3.09
CA ASP A 580 11.13 12.88 1.75
C ASP A 580 12.03 12.28 0.67
N ASN A 581 13.34 12.22 0.91
CA ASN A 581 14.28 11.56 0.02
C ASN A 581 14.16 10.02 0.08
N TYR A 582 13.83 9.45 1.24
CA TYR A 582 13.70 8.01 1.45
C TYR A 582 12.50 7.43 0.72
N ARG A 583 11.47 8.24 0.45
CA ARG A 583 10.30 7.86 -0.36
C ARG A 583 10.32 8.40 -1.79
N ARG A 584 11.43 9.03 -2.20
CA ARG A 584 11.51 9.69 -3.50
C ARG A 584 11.41 8.67 -4.64
N ARG A 585 10.40 8.83 -5.50
CA ARG A 585 10.30 8.14 -6.79
C ARG A 585 10.96 8.95 -7.89
N VAL A 586 11.91 8.34 -8.61
CA VAL A 586 12.48 8.87 -9.84
C VAL A 586 11.69 8.27 -11.02
N PRO A 587 11.04 9.10 -11.86
CA PRO A 587 10.33 8.60 -13.03
C PRO A 587 11.26 7.80 -13.95
N THR A 588 10.81 6.62 -14.40
CA THR A 588 11.61 5.70 -15.24
C THR A 588 12.19 6.41 -16.47
N ARG A 589 11.45 7.32 -17.10
CA ARG A 589 11.91 8.12 -18.23
C ARG A 589 13.15 8.95 -17.90
N GLU A 590 13.10 9.71 -16.80
CA GLU A 590 14.22 10.56 -16.39
C GLU A 590 15.43 9.75 -15.94
N LEU A 591 15.18 8.62 -15.26
CA LEU A 591 16.22 7.68 -14.87
C LEU A 591 16.97 7.14 -16.11
N ASN A 592 16.25 6.69 -17.14
CA ASN A 592 16.89 6.16 -18.34
C ASN A 592 17.61 7.26 -19.15
N ALA A 593 17.02 8.46 -19.24
CA ALA A 593 17.69 9.60 -19.87
C ALA A 593 19.02 9.97 -19.16
N LEU A 594 19.03 9.97 -17.83
CA LEU A 594 20.26 10.16 -17.05
C LEU A 594 21.27 9.04 -17.33
N LEU A 595 20.82 7.78 -17.36
CA LEU A 595 21.71 6.65 -17.60
C LEU A 595 22.33 6.68 -18.98
N ASP A 596 21.59 7.07 -20.02
CA ASP A 596 22.12 7.23 -21.37
C ASP A 596 23.22 8.32 -21.40
N GLU A 597 22.99 9.45 -20.74
CA GLU A 597 23.97 10.53 -20.62
C GLU A 597 25.25 10.07 -19.89
N VAL A 598 25.08 9.32 -18.80
CA VAL A 598 26.17 8.80 -17.96
C VAL A 598 26.95 7.71 -18.68
N VAL A 599 26.27 6.80 -19.37
CA VAL A 599 26.88 5.73 -20.19
C VAL A 599 27.64 6.32 -21.39
N ALA A 600 27.11 7.38 -22.01
CA ALA A 600 27.79 8.09 -23.10
C ALA A 600 29.09 8.76 -22.62
N ARG A 601 29.10 9.33 -21.41
CA ARG A 601 30.31 9.90 -20.79
C ARG A 601 31.32 8.83 -20.36
N HIS A 602 30.85 7.72 -19.79
CA HIS A 602 31.70 6.62 -19.35
C HIS A 602 31.04 5.27 -19.59
N ALA A 603 31.42 4.61 -20.69
CA ALA A 603 30.83 3.34 -21.11
C ALA A 603 31.18 2.20 -20.13
N PRO A 604 30.27 1.21 -19.95
CA PRO A 604 30.56 0.03 -19.15
C PRO A 604 31.83 -0.70 -19.63
N PRO A 605 32.63 -1.28 -18.72
CA PRO A 605 33.84 -2.00 -19.09
C PRO A 605 33.53 -3.27 -19.91
N ARG A 606 34.48 -3.70 -20.73
CA ARG A 606 34.37 -4.96 -21.48
C ARG A 606 34.61 -6.15 -20.56
N ARG A 607 33.86 -7.23 -20.77
CA ARG A 607 34.09 -8.51 -20.09
C ARG A 607 34.50 -9.56 -21.12
N GLY A 608 35.80 -9.87 -21.15
CA GLY A 608 36.41 -10.66 -22.23
C GLY A 608 36.21 -9.97 -23.59
N ASN A 609 35.68 -10.70 -24.57
CA ASN A 609 35.40 -10.16 -25.91
C ASN A 609 34.02 -9.47 -26.05
N LYS A 610 33.19 -9.44 -25.00
CA LYS A 610 31.83 -8.87 -25.07
C LYS A 610 31.76 -7.52 -24.36
N GLN A 611 31.13 -6.55 -25.04
CA GLN A 611 30.79 -5.25 -24.46
C GLN A 611 29.62 -5.41 -23.48
N LEU A 612 29.79 -4.99 -22.23
CA LEU A 612 28.67 -4.87 -21.31
C LEU A 612 27.77 -3.72 -21.77
N LYS A 613 26.47 -3.97 -21.78
CA LYS A 613 25.44 -3.02 -22.17
C LYS A 613 24.41 -2.94 -21.05
N LEU A 614 24.22 -1.73 -20.54
CA LEU A 614 23.04 -1.34 -19.79
C LEU A 614 21.94 -1.08 -20.81
N ARG A 615 20.78 -1.72 -20.63
CA ARG A 615 19.65 -1.61 -21.57
C ARG A 615 18.64 -0.60 -21.09
N TYR A 616 18.20 -0.77 -19.84
CA TYR A 616 17.28 0.14 -19.17
C TYR A 616 17.41 -0.05 -17.65
N ALA A 617 16.84 0.86 -16.89
CA ALA A 617 16.68 0.75 -15.45
C ALA A 617 15.29 1.20 -14.99
N THR A 618 14.87 0.69 -13.85
CA THR A 618 13.67 1.13 -13.13
C THR A 618 13.98 1.28 -11.65
N GLN A 619 13.23 2.13 -10.95
CA GLN A 619 13.21 2.11 -9.49
C GLN A 619 12.08 1.17 -9.04
N ALA A 620 12.44 -0.02 -8.56
CA ALA A 620 11.49 -1.05 -8.15
C ALA A 620 10.85 -0.74 -6.79
N GLU A 621 11.63 -0.22 -5.84
CA GLU A 621 11.16 0.13 -4.50
C GLU A 621 11.55 1.57 -4.16
N VAL A 622 10.70 2.26 -3.41
CA VAL A 622 10.98 3.63 -2.95
C VAL A 622 11.63 3.65 -1.57
N ALA A 623 11.20 2.80 -0.63
CA ALA A 623 11.62 2.85 0.77
C ALA A 623 12.10 1.45 1.25
N PRO A 624 13.37 1.07 0.99
CA PRO A 624 14.47 1.90 0.50
C PRO A 624 14.55 2.05 -1.03
N PRO A 625 15.20 3.11 -1.57
CA PRO A 625 15.32 3.29 -3.01
C PRO A 625 16.13 2.18 -3.67
N ARG A 626 15.43 1.29 -4.39
CA ARG A 626 16.05 0.19 -5.13
C ARG A 626 15.92 0.39 -6.63
N PHE A 627 17.07 0.52 -7.29
CA PHE A 627 17.20 0.65 -8.73
C PHE A 627 17.62 -0.69 -9.33
N VAL A 628 16.80 -1.21 -10.23
CA VAL A 628 17.07 -2.45 -10.97
C VAL A 628 17.61 -2.10 -12.35
N LEU A 629 18.86 -2.49 -12.61
CA LEU A 629 19.58 -2.25 -13.86
C LEU A 629 19.52 -3.48 -14.75
N PHE A 630 18.88 -3.39 -15.91
CA PHE A 630 18.79 -4.50 -16.85
C PHE A 630 19.98 -4.48 -17.79
N THR A 631 20.83 -5.49 -17.69
CA THR A 631 22.13 -5.53 -18.37
C THR A 631 22.26 -6.81 -19.17
N ASN A 632 23.20 -6.87 -20.11
CA ASN A 632 23.52 -8.12 -20.81
C ASN A 632 24.52 -9.03 -20.05
N GLY A 633 24.93 -8.63 -18.84
CA GLY A 633 25.92 -9.33 -18.03
C GLY A 633 26.26 -8.53 -16.78
N ARG A 634 26.82 -9.20 -15.76
CA ARG A 634 27.06 -8.57 -14.45
C ARG A 634 28.03 -7.38 -14.56
N LEU A 635 27.62 -6.22 -14.06
CA LEU A 635 28.43 -5.00 -13.97
C LEU A 635 29.45 -5.11 -12.82
N PRO A 636 30.66 -4.55 -12.97
CA PRO A 636 31.61 -4.47 -11.86
C PRO A 636 31.15 -3.46 -10.80
N ASP A 637 31.45 -3.73 -9.53
CA ASP A 637 31.07 -2.86 -8.39
C ASP A 637 31.58 -1.42 -8.54
N GLY A 638 32.75 -1.23 -9.16
CA GLY A 638 33.29 0.10 -9.45
C GLY A 638 32.40 0.91 -10.41
N TYR A 639 31.75 0.24 -11.36
CA TYR A 639 30.80 0.87 -12.27
C TYR A 639 29.45 1.12 -11.59
N LEU A 640 28.99 0.20 -10.72
CA LEU A 640 27.80 0.44 -9.90
C LEU A 640 27.96 1.68 -9.00
N ARG A 641 29.12 1.84 -8.35
CA ARG A 641 29.44 3.05 -7.57
C ARG A 641 29.49 4.33 -8.42
N TYR A 642 29.95 4.22 -9.67
CA TYR A 642 29.91 5.34 -10.61
C TYR A 642 28.46 5.75 -10.93
N LEU A 643 27.59 4.78 -11.23
CA LEU A 643 26.16 5.04 -11.47
C LEU A 643 25.47 5.61 -10.23
N GLU A 644 25.75 5.07 -9.05
CA GLU A 644 25.25 5.60 -7.78
C GLU A 644 25.64 7.07 -7.60
N ARG A 645 26.91 7.41 -7.81
CA ARG A 645 27.39 8.79 -7.69
C ARG A 645 26.67 9.71 -8.69
N SER A 646 26.49 9.27 -9.93
CA SER A 646 25.77 10.06 -10.93
C SER A 646 24.29 10.25 -10.60
N LEU A 647 23.64 9.28 -9.95
CA LEU A 647 22.28 9.44 -9.41
C LEU A 647 22.24 10.51 -8.33
N ARG A 648 23.19 10.49 -7.38
CA ARG A 648 23.31 11.49 -6.30
C ARG A 648 23.69 12.88 -6.79
N GLU A 649 24.41 13.00 -7.91
CA GLU A 649 24.72 14.28 -8.54
C GLU A 649 23.48 14.92 -9.17
N ARG A 650 22.53 14.11 -9.67
CA ARG A 650 21.32 14.58 -10.34
C ARG A 650 20.13 14.78 -9.40
N TYR A 651 19.98 13.88 -8.42
CA TYR A 651 18.86 13.84 -7.51
C TYR A 651 19.34 13.96 -6.07
N ASP A 652 18.61 14.74 -5.27
CA ASP A 652 18.87 14.80 -3.85
C ASP A 652 18.43 13.50 -3.17
N PHE A 653 19.40 12.71 -2.76
CA PHE A 653 19.25 11.50 -1.94
C PHE A 653 20.04 11.64 -0.63
N THR A 654 20.13 12.88 -0.11
CA THR A 654 20.74 13.16 1.19
C THR A 654 20.05 12.32 2.25
N GLY A 655 20.84 11.62 3.05
CA GLY A 655 20.36 10.76 4.13
C GLY A 655 19.88 9.38 3.70
N VAL A 656 20.00 8.99 2.43
CA VAL A 656 19.42 7.73 1.94
C VAL A 656 20.46 6.86 1.21
N PRO A 657 20.56 5.56 1.55
CA PRO A 657 21.35 4.60 0.76
C PRO A 657 20.62 4.26 -0.55
N LEU A 658 21.37 4.14 -1.66
CA LEU A 658 20.81 3.72 -2.95
C LEU A 658 21.20 2.27 -3.21
N MET A 659 20.21 1.41 -3.42
CA MET A 659 20.43 0.00 -3.73
C MET A 659 20.42 -0.18 -5.25
N LEU A 660 21.55 -0.53 -5.86
CA LEU A 660 21.65 -0.76 -7.30
C LEU A 660 21.86 -2.25 -7.57
N ASP A 661 20.84 -2.91 -8.10
CA ASP A 661 20.84 -4.34 -8.42
C ASP A 661 20.87 -4.54 -9.94
N ASP A 662 21.89 -5.25 -10.46
CA ASP A 662 21.97 -5.56 -11.88
C ASP A 662 21.40 -6.94 -12.21
N ARG A 663 20.46 -7.01 -13.16
CA ARG A 663 19.79 -8.24 -13.59
C ARG A 663 20.23 -8.65 -15.00
N PRO A 664 21.18 -9.59 -15.15
CA PRO A 664 21.50 -10.17 -16.45
C PRO A 664 20.43 -11.18 -16.90
N PRO A 665 20.22 -11.38 -18.22
CA PRO A 665 19.23 -12.33 -18.72
C PRO A 665 19.55 -13.77 -18.27
N THR A 666 18.51 -14.47 -17.81
CA THR A 666 18.61 -15.87 -17.38
C THR A 666 18.96 -16.74 -18.59
N PRO A 667 19.99 -17.61 -18.54
CA PRO A 667 20.32 -18.47 -19.67
C PRO A 667 19.17 -19.45 -19.93
N HIS A 668 18.59 -19.39 -21.14
CA HIS A 668 17.58 -20.35 -21.59
C HIS A 668 18.11 -21.79 -21.46
N ARG A 669 17.50 -22.59 -20.58
CA ARG A 669 17.59 -24.05 -20.67
C ARG A 669 16.94 -24.46 -21.99
N ARG A 670 17.76 -24.80 -22.99
CA ARG A 670 17.30 -25.46 -24.22
C ARG A 670 16.48 -26.69 -23.83
N ARG A 671 15.17 -26.68 -24.09
CA ARG A 671 14.33 -27.89 -23.99
C ARG A 671 14.99 -28.99 -24.85
N GLY A 672 15.40 -30.06 -24.19
CA GLY A 672 15.93 -31.24 -24.87
C GLY A 672 14.91 -31.76 -25.88
N ARG A 673 15.37 -32.04 -27.10
CA ARG A 673 14.60 -32.74 -28.13
C ARG A 673 13.99 -34.01 -27.50
N ARG A 674 12.66 -34.12 -27.50
CA ARG A 674 11.97 -35.39 -27.21
C ARG A 674 12.50 -36.45 -28.20
N PRO A 675 12.89 -37.65 -27.75
CA PRO A 675 13.27 -38.71 -28.66
C PRO A 675 12.03 -39.14 -29.46
N VAL A 676 12.15 -39.12 -30.78
CA VAL A 676 11.17 -39.70 -31.70
C VAL A 676 11.12 -41.20 -31.41
N ARG A 677 9.98 -41.70 -30.92
CA ARG A 677 9.71 -43.14 -30.91
C ARG A 677 9.58 -43.60 -32.36
N GLY A 678 10.66 -44.14 -32.90
CA GLY A 678 10.66 -44.90 -34.15
C GLY A 678 9.81 -46.16 -33.98
N ARG A 679 8.87 -46.35 -34.90
CA ARG A 679 8.00 -47.52 -35.03
C ARG A 679 8.82 -48.80 -35.13
N GLN A 680 8.37 -49.83 -34.40
CA GLN A 680 8.68 -51.22 -34.72
C GLN A 680 8.23 -51.53 -36.15
N ARG A 681 9.16 -52.01 -36.97
CA ARG A 681 8.98 -53.20 -37.80
C ARG A 681 10.27 -54.00 -37.77
#